data_AF-A0A1Y1X269-F1
#
_entry.id   AF-A0A1Y1X269-F1
#
_cell.length_a   1.000
_cell.length_b   1.000
_cell.length_c   1.000
_cell.angle_alpha   90.00
_cell.angle_beta   90.00
_cell.angle_gamma   90.00
#
_symmetry.space_group_name_H-M   'P 1'
#
loop_
_entity.id
_entity.type
_entity.pdbx_description
1 polymer ?
#
loop_
_entity_poly.entity_id
_entity_poly.type
_entity_poly.pdbx_seq_one_letter_code
_entity_poly.pdbx_strand_id
1 'polypeptide(L)'
;MRNFTIISLLSLLTAKTLAAECWAEKLGYGCCKTTTTPILEDDDGKWGVENDEWCGIMEQKEKECFSSPNYPCCSECKTIYTDQTGDWGYENEQWCGIKDSCKATSTTPKPSPTPQKEPSCWAEKLGYKCCEKCTVTFNDENGDWGFENGDWCGILRTCTVNNDIELEKPYEAIPDPDKLHTRDYARILNLNLRFYECNWSGKAPEHKQVYWRYDSALEDGADVGLDLTGGFYDAGDHVKFNLPMSYAMTMLAWGGIDLYENYVAAGQIDYLVQIVNHGADYFVKCHPEKEVIYAQVGLGDVDHCFWVPPELMEMERPAVCKLTPENGASDVTAQMAAALASASILNKKVGNTEKAELYLKHAIEIYDFADKYRDVYGNPCPEGASFYPSASYKDELVWGAAWVYRASGDEKYYDKADEYYDSLGLSGRVLIGPISWDDASSGIIFLMSKPGFGKNWERYLNEAQIYVDQYLNDKGSRTDAGMLWYSSVSGWGSARHAMAGVFLYCIFNTYHKPEDPKYFNFIQQQADYILGNNPFNRSLVVGSIPGHDPLNVHHRGSHGGYSPISPPEHNMYTLYGALAGGPLQDDSWDDDRNNYITNEVSCDYNAGITGVMAYLTPWTVPDNFEIDESEPEADAHLVLNIEKSWMDVYRIIADVETKLPTPAWEVEFTLPEGHIFDDFSATNCYVVNYDEKTRVLRFKNTPWNGPLTANLTQSFGFQCHGAEEGHIILPDHARLYYPKSKTYKNMRLSLVSPEGEVLETKDRDSE
;
A
#
# COMPACT_ATOMS: atom_id res chain seq x y z
N MET A 1 6.25 -8.94 -65.23
CA MET A 1 5.37 -7.77 -65.35
C MET A 1 4.74 -7.52 -63.99
N ARG A 2 5.02 -6.33 -63.43
CA ARG A 2 4.36 -5.65 -62.30
C ARG A 2 4.34 -6.33 -60.91
N ASN A 3 5.22 -5.84 -60.04
CA ASN A 3 5.03 -5.74 -58.58
C ASN A 3 3.72 -5.00 -58.26
N PHE A 4 3.03 -5.35 -57.17
CA PHE A 4 2.42 -4.33 -56.29
C PHE A 4 2.15 -4.86 -54.88
N THR A 5 2.33 -3.92 -53.96
CA THR A 5 2.52 -3.97 -52.52
C THR A 5 1.19 -3.97 -51.75
N ILE A 6 1.25 -4.53 -50.54
CA ILE A 6 0.25 -4.47 -49.45
C ILE A 6 -0.03 -3.02 -49.05
N ILE A 7 -1.31 -2.64 -48.89
CA ILE A 7 -1.74 -1.50 -48.06
C ILE A 7 -2.99 -1.88 -47.27
N SER A 8 -2.88 -1.76 -45.95
CA SER A 8 -3.89 -2.02 -44.93
C SER A 8 -4.89 -0.85 -44.83
N LEU A 9 -6.16 -1.16 -44.53
CA LEU A 9 -7.23 -0.19 -44.30
C LEU A 9 -7.06 0.51 -42.94
N LEU A 10 -6.99 1.84 -42.96
CA LEU A 10 -7.26 2.71 -41.81
C LEU A 10 -8.56 3.48 -42.09
N SER A 11 -9.57 3.25 -41.26
CA SER A 11 -10.81 4.04 -41.21
C SER A 11 -10.58 5.29 -40.36
N LEU A 12 -10.56 6.47 -41.00
CA LEU A 12 -10.65 7.77 -40.34
C LEU A 12 -12.14 8.12 -40.11
N LEU A 13 -12.55 8.27 -38.86
CA LEU A 13 -13.73 9.07 -38.50
C LEU A 13 -13.29 10.54 -38.42
N THR A 14 -13.83 11.39 -39.29
CA THR A 14 -13.68 12.85 -39.23
C THR A 14 -14.84 13.45 -38.44
N ALA A 15 -14.55 14.12 -37.32
CA ALA A 15 -15.49 15.01 -36.66
C ALA A 15 -15.62 16.31 -37.47
N LYS A 16 -16.85 16.68 -37.86
CA LYS A 16 -17.16 17.97 -38.49
C LYS A 16 -17.28 19.04 -37.40
N THR A 17 -16.35 20.00 -37.37
CA THR A 17 -16.52 21.27 -36.67
C THR A 17 -17.40 22.23 -37.49
N LEU A 18 -18.52 22.68 -36.96
CA LEU A 18 -19.34 23.75 -37.53
C LEU A 18 -18.70 25.11 -37.21
N ALA A 19 -17.98 25.70 -38.17
CA ALA A 19 -17.57 27.11 -38.11
C ALA A 19 -18.69 27.99 -38.69
N ALA A 20 -18.92 29.16 -38.10
CA ALA A 20 -19.95 30.10 -38.56
C ALA A 20 -19.65 30.61 -39.98
N GLU A 21 -20.59 30.45 -40.91
CA GLU A 21 -20.46 30.89 -42.31
C GLU A 21 -20.46 32.41 -42.43
N CYS A 22 -19.53 32.93 -43.22
CA CYS A 22 -19.39 34.36 -43.44
C CYS A 22 -20.25 34.87 -44.59
N TRP A 23 -20.99 35.95 -44.33
CA TRP A 23 -22.01 36.45 -45.27
C TRP A 23 -21.40 37.10 -46.53
N ALA A 24 -20.25 37.78 -46.39
CA ALA A 24 -19.61 38.50 -47.50
C ALA A 24 -18.99 37.57 -48.58
N GLU A 25 -18.71 36.31 -48.24
CA GLU A 25 -18.19 35.33 -49.20
C GLU A 25 -19.21 35.04 -50.32
N LYS A 26 -20.51 35.16 -50.02
CA LYS A 26 -21.59 35.01 -51.02
C LYS A 26 -21.63 36.15 -52.03
N LEU A 27 -21.00 37.28 -51.73
CA LEU A 27 -20.87 38.45 -52.59
C LEU A 27 -19.50 38.54 -53.28
N GLY A 28 -18.61 37.56 -53.03
CA GLY A 28 -17.28 37.47 -53.64
C GLY A 28 -16.17 38.17 -52.85
N TYR A 29 -16.41 38.55 -51.60
CA TYR A 29 -15.46 39.23 -50.72
C TYR A 29 -15.05 38.35 -49.54
N GLY A 30 -13.85 38.54 -49.00
CA GLY A 30 -13.36 37.80 -47.83
C GLY A 30 -13.99 38.28 -46.53
N CYS A 31 -13.70 37.58 -45.43
CA CYS A 31 -14.16 37.96 -44.07
C CYS A 31 -13.04 38.67 -43.33
N CYS A 32 -13.39 39.74 -42.61
CA CYS A 32 -12.40 40.46 -41.84
C CYS A 32 -11.91 39.59 -40.67
N LYS A 33 -10.60 39.43 -40.55
CA LYS A 33 -10.00 38.56 -39.52
C LYS A 33 -9.64 39.32 -38.25
N THR A 34 -9.36 40.60 -38.37
CA THR A 34 -8.84 41.46 -37.29
C THR A 34 -9.62 42.75 -37.11
N THR A 35 -10.33 43.20 -38.14
CA THR A 35 -11.07 44.46 -38.16
C THR A 35 -12.48 44.26 -37.62
N THR A 36 -12.79 44.91 -36.50
CA THR A 36 -14.08 44.79 -35.79
C THR A 36 -14.93 46.06 -35.85
N THR A 37 -14.41 47.15 -36.43
CA THR A 37 -15.08 48.44 -36.52
C THR A 37 -15.44 48.73 -37.98
N PRO A 38 -16.73 48.93 -38.33
CA PRO A 38 -17.13 49.11 -39.73
C PRO A 38 -16.69 50.46 -40.29
N ILE A 39 -16.25 50.43 -41.55
CA ILE A 39 -15.90 51.61 -42.34
C ILE A 39 -17.07 52.00 -43.25
N LEU A 40 -17.93 51.05 -43.58
CA LEU A 40 -19.18 51.22 -44.32
C LEU A 40 -20.20 50.19 -43.81
N GLU A 41 -21.48 50.58 -43.75
CA GLU A 41 -22.59 49.67 -43.44
C GLU A 41 -23.70 49.92 -44.46
N ASP A 42 -24.16 48.86 -45.11
CA ASP A 42 -25.22 48.88 -46.12
C ASP A 42 -26.25 47.76 -45.86
N ASP A 43 -27.15 47.53 -46.82
CA ASP A 43 -28.23 46.54 -46.70
C ASP A 43 -27.71 45.09 -46.66
N ASP A 44 -26.46 44.83 -47.05
CA ASP A 44 -25.84 43.51 -47.04
C ASP A 44 -25.09 43.23 -45.73
N GLY A 45 -24.48 44.25 -45.11
CA GLY A 45 -23.90 44.14 -43.77
C GLY A 45 -22.83 45.18 -43.44
N LYS A 46 -22.04 44.91 -42.39
CA LYS A 46 -20.95 45.78 -41.90
C LYS A 46 -19.64 45.45 -42.61
N TRP A 47 -19.05 46.41 -43.31
CA TRP A 47 -17.85 46.22 -44.11
C TRP A 47 -16.60 46.81 -43.45
N GLY A 48 -15.48 46.10 -43.60
CA GLY A 48 -14.13 46.52 -43.23
C GLY A 48 -13.17 46.44 -44.42
N VAL A 49 -11.94 46.94 -44.25
CA VAL A 49 -10.87 46.84 -45.25
C VAL A 49 -9.62 46.30 -44.57
N GLU A 50 -9.09 45.19 -45.10
CA GLU A 50 -7.84 44.56 -44.65
C GLU A 50 -6.93 44.34 -45.85
N ASN A 51 -5.67 44.74 -45.74
CA ASN A 51 -4.68 44.66 -46.84
C ASN A 51 -5.18 45.27 -48.16
N ASP A 52 -5.83 46.44 -48.09
CA ASP A 52 -6.42 47.18 -49.21
C ASP A 52 -7.56 46.44 -49.96
N GLU A 53 -8.10 45.35 -49.40
CA GLU A 53 -9.26 44.62 -49.94
C GLU A 53 -10.49 44.71 -49.01
N TRP A 54 -11.68 44.76 -49.61
CA TRP A 54 -12.94 44.80 -48.88
C TRP A 54 -13.28 43.45 -48.25
N CYS A 55 -13.72 43.47 -47.00
CA CYS A 55 -14.13 42.28 -46.26
C CYS A 55 -15.41 42.51 -45.44
N GLY A 56 -16.19 41.46 -45.23
CA GLY A 56 -17.36 41.48 -44.34
C GLY A 56 -16.96 41.30 -42.88
N ILE A 57 -17.41 42.19 -42.02
CA ILE A 57 -17.26 42.08 -40.57
C ILE A 57 -18.36 41.13 -40.06
N MET A 58 -17.92 40.09 -39.37
CA MET A 58 -18.79 39.09 -38.76
C MET A 58 -19.32 39.62 -37.44
N GLU A 59 -20.64 39.67 -37.27
CA GLU A 59 -21.21 39.91 -35.94
C GLU A 59 -20.84 38.73 -35.05
N GLN A 60 -20.00 38.99 -34.03
CA GLN A 60 -19.76 38.03 -32.98
C GLN A 60 -21.09 37.80 -32.27
N LYS A 61 -21.64 36.59 -32.38
CA LYS A 61 -22.74 36.16 -31.53
C LYS A 61 -22.34 36.45 -30.09
N GLU A 62 -23.17 37.21 -29.38
CA GLU A 62 -22.99 37.45 -27.94
C GLU A 62 -22.75 36.10 -27.26
N LYS A 63 -21.65 36.02 -26.52
CA LYS A 63 -21.29 34.81 -25.78
C LYS A 63 -22.39 34.54 -24.76
N GLU A 64 -23.07 33.40 -24.88
CA GLU A 64 -24.11 32.99 -23.94
C GLU A 64 -23.53 32.68 -22.54
N CYS A 65 -22.24 32.34 -22.50
CA CYS A 65 -21.39 32.23 -21.31
C CYS A 65 -19.91 32.38 -21.73
N PHE A 66 -19.02 32.68 -20.78
CA PHE A 66 -17.59 32.95 -21.07
C PHE A 66 -16.85 31.78 -21.75
N SER A 67 -17.31 30.54 -21.55
CA SER A 67 -16.64 29.31 -22.03
C SER A 67 -16.94 28.96 -23.50
N SER A 68 -17.91 29.62 -24.13
CA SER A 68 -18.30 29.37 -25.53
C SER A 68 -17.37 30.09 -26.52
N PRO A 69 -16.97 29.46 -27.65
CA PRO A 69 -17.49 28.21 -28.22
C PRO A 69 -16.73 26.92 -27.82
N ASN A 70 -15.68 27.02 -27.01
CA ASN A 70 -14.79 25.88 -26.73
C ASN A 70 -15.42 24.85 -25.79
N TYR A 71 -16.27 25.30 -24.87
CA TYR A 71 -17.06 24.45 -23.98
C TYR A 71 -18.51 24.94 -23.96
N PRO A 72 -19.50 24.03 -23.89
CA PRO A 72 -20.92 24.40 -23.84
C PRO A 72 -21.24 25.23 -22.60
N CYS A 73 -22.37 25.93 -22.60
CA CYS A 73 -22.86 26.64 -21.41
C CYS A 73 -23.73 25.71 -20.57
N CYS A 74 -23.62 25.78 -19.24
CA CYS A 74 -24.39 24.92 -18.34
C CYS A 74 -25.88 25.22 -18.41
N SER A 75 -26.69 24.18 -18.25
CA SER A 75 -28.16 24.28 -18.21
C SER A 75 -28.63 24.69 -16.81
N GLU A 76 -27.91 24.25 -15.77
CA GLU A 76 -28.11 24.61 -14.38
C GLU A 76 -27.08 25.67 -13.93
N CYS A 77 -27.44 26.46 -12.92
CA CYS A 77 -26.56 27.47 -12.33
C CYS A 77 -25.66 26.88 -11.21
N LYS A 78 -25.36 25.58 -11.25
CA LYS A 78 -24.58 24.89 -10.22
C LYS A 78 -23.09 24.98 -10.53
N THR A 79 -22.42 25.94 -9.90
CA THR A 79 -20.96 26.09 -9.98
C THR A 79 -20.28 24.99 -9.16
N ILE A 80 -19.36 24.25 -9.77
CA ILE A 80 -18.50 23.26 -9.09
C ILE A 80 -17.01 23.65 -9.10
N TYR A 81 -16.63 24.61 -9.95
CA TYR A 81 -15.26 25.08 -10.14
C TYR A 81 -15.32 26.53 -10.64
N THR A 82 -14.41 27.42 -10.23
CA THR A 82 -14.35 28.82 -10.71
C THR A 82 -12.90 29.14 -10.99
N ASP A 83 -12.61 29.73 -12.15
CA ASP A 83 -11.27 30.21 -12.51
C ASP A 83 -11.29 31.70 -12.86
N GLN A 84 -10.15 32.22 -13.33
CA GLN A 84 -10.00 33.61 -13.76
C GLN A 84 -10.85 34.01 -14.99
N THR A 85 -11.42 33.03 -15.69
CA THR A 85 -12.27 33.24 -16.87
C THR A 85 -13.77 33.18 -16.53
N GLY A 86 -14.18 32.41 -15.52
CA GLY A 86 -15.53 32.40 -14.98
C GLY A 86 -15.89 31.18 -14.13
N ASP A 87 -17.19 31.02 -13.85
CA ASP A 87 -17.75 29.93 -13.04
C ASP A 87 -18.08 28.72 -13.93
N TRP A 88 -17.72 27.50 -13.53
CA TRP A 88 -17.87 26.26 -14.31
C TRP A 88 -18.78 25.24 -13.61
N GLY A 89 -19.54 24.51 -14.42
CA GLY A 89 -20.33 23.34 -14.04
C GLY A 89 -19.86 22.09 -14.79
N TYR A 90 -20.38 20.92 -14.42
CA TYR A 90 -20.16 19.66 -15.12
C TYR A 90 -21.50 18.95 -15.31
N GLU A 91 -21.94 18.86 -16.57
CA GLU A 91 -23.23 18.31 -16.97
C GLU A 91 -23.03 17.44 -18.20
N ASN A 92 -23.75 16.31 -18.29
CA ASN A 92 -23.67 15.39 -19.42
C ASN A 92 -22.23 14.96 -19.75
N GLU A 93 -21.44 14.62 -18.72
CA GLU A 93 -20.06 14.12 -18.83
C GLU A 93 -19.06 15.10 -19.48
N GLN A 94 -19.37 16.40 -19.52
CA GLN A 94 -18.47 17.43 -20.04
C GLN A 94 -18.52 18.72 -19.21
N TRP A 95 -17.40 19.46 -19.24
CA TRP A 95 -17.29 20.78 -18.62
C TRP A 95 -18.14 21.81 -19.36
N CYS A 96 -18.82 22.67 -18.61
CA CYS A 96 -19.63 23.75 -19.14
C CYS A 96 -19.42 25.06 -18.37
N GLY A 97 -19.53 26.20 -19.04
CA GLY A 97 -19.45 27.52 -18.40
C GLY A 97 -20.81 27.97 -17.88
N ILE A 98 -20.85 28.43 -16.64
CA ILE A 98 -22.05 28.97 -16.01
C ILE A 98 -22.40 30.30 -16.69
N LYS A 99 -23.69 30.44 -17.04
CA LYS A 99 -24.21 31.61 -17.75
C LYS A 99 -24.21 32.84 -16.85
N ASP A 100 -23.95 34.02 -17.41
CA ASP A 100 -23.95 35.27 -16.63
C ASP A 100 -25.34 35.60 -16.04
N SER A 101 -26.42 35.05 -16.60
CA SER A 101 -27.77 35.10 -16.02
C SER A 101 -27.88 34.47 -14.64
N CYS A 102 -26.93 33.61 -14.26
CA CYS A 102 -26.84 32.99 -12.93
C CYS A 102 -26.25 33.93 -11.86
N LYS A 103 -25.68 35.09 -12.24
CA LYS A 103 -24.97 36.01 -11.32
C LYS A 103 -25.85 37.09 -10.68
N ALA A 104 -27.18 37.02 -10.82
CA ALA A 104 -28.09 38.03 -10.26
C ALA A 104 -28.70 37.64 -8.89
N THR A 105 -28.18 38.33 -7.85
CA THR A 105 -28.77 38.69 -6.53
C THR A 105 -28.97 37.65 -5.42
N SER A 106 -28.27 37.88 -4.28
CA SER A 106 -28.93 38.03 -2.97
C SER A 106 -28.07 38.79 -1.94
N THR A 107 -28.35 40.08 -1.76
CA THR A 107 -28.18 40.79 -0.47
C THR A 107 -29.46 40.60 0.35
N THR A 108 -29.31 40.25 1.63
CA THR A 108 -30.39 40.01 2.63
C THR A 108 -31.37 41.18 2.81
N PRO A 109 -32.66 40.91 3.12
CA PRO A 109 -33.13 41.07 4.51
C PRO A 109 -34.15 40.02 5.04
N LYS A 110 -34.24 40.00 6.39
CA LYS A 110 -35.05 39.23 7.38
C LYS A 110 -36.59 39.09 7.13
N PRO A 111 -37.34 38.24 7.89
CA PRO A 111 -38.36 37.32 7.35
C PRO A 111 -39.80 37.57 7.84
N SER A 112 -40.74 36.77 7.29
CA SER A 112 -41.94 36.13 7.92
C SER A 112 -43.21 36.24 7.04
N PRO A 113 -44.18 35.29 7.06
CA PRO A 113 -44.06 33.83 7.04
C PRO A 113 -44.98 33.12 6.01
N THR A 114 -44.75 31.80 5.88
CA THR A 114 -45.63 30.68 5.41
C THR A 114 -45.83 30.41 3.90
N PRO A 115 -46.02 29.12 3.49
CA PRO A 115 -45.50 27.85 4.03
C PRO A 115 -44.97 26.92 2.91
N GLN A 116 -43.76 26.37 3.05
CA GLN A 116 -43.31 25.22 2.23
C GLN A 116 -43.03 24.01 3.14
N LYS A 117 -43.52 22.85 2.68
CA LYS A 117 -43.49 21.54 3.35
C LYS A 117 -42.10 21.20 3.88
N GLU A 118 -42.03 20.94 5.19
CA GLU A 118 -40.85 20.45 5.90
C GLU A 118 -40.42 19.05 5.45
N PRO A 119 -39.12 18.70 5.60
CA PRO A 119 -38.66 17.32 5.45
C PRO A 119 -39.29 16.46 6.55
N SER A 120 -40.11 15.47 6.18
CA SER A 120 -40.77 14.61 7.15
C SER A 120 -39.75 13.72 7.84
N CYS A 121 -39.63 13.86 9.15
CA CYS A 121 -38.83 13.01 9.99
C CYS A 121 -39.38 11.60 10.05
N TRP A 122 -38.54 10.61 9.75
CA TRP A 122 -38.98 9.23 9.63
C TRP A 122 -39.31 8.60 10.99
N ALA A 123 -38.64 9.00 12.08
CA ALA A 123 -38.84 8.45 13.41
C ALA A 123 -40.14 8.87 14.10
N GLU A 124 -40.78 9.95 13.64
CA GLU A 124 -42.12 10.35 14.13
C GLU A 124 -43.17 9.28 13.85
N LYS A 125 -43.02 8.52 12.75
CA LYS A 125 -43.89 7.39 12.43
C LYS A 125 -43.75 6.22 13.42
N LEU A 126 -42.64 6.17 14.15
CA LEU A 126 -42.34 5.18 15.18
C LEU A 126 -42.63 5.69 16.60
N GLY A 127 -43.16 6.93 16.72
CA GLY A 127 -43.51 7.55 18.01
C GLY A 127 -42.37 8.30 18.69
N TYR A 128 -41.23 8.49 18.02
CA TYR A 128 -40.07 9.20 18.55
C TYR A 128 -39.90 10.56 17.89
N LYS A 129 -39.28 11.51 18.60
CA LYS A 129 -39.00 12.85 18.05
C LYS A 129 -37.82 12.78 17.08
N CYS A 130 -37.59 13.87 16.37
CA CYS A 130 -36.39 14.05 15.55
C CYS A 130 -35.26 14.61 16.40
N CYS A 131 -34.03 14.21 16.11
CA CYS A 131 -32.89 14.80 16.79
C CYS A 131 -32.67 16.23 16.33
N GLU A 132 -32.33 17.11 17.26
CA GLU A 132 -31.91 18.48 16.97
C GLU A 132 -30.45 18.51 16.48
N LYS A 133 -29.63 17.52 16.88
CA LYS A 133 -28.26 17.31 16.41
C LYS A 133 -28.17 16.08 15.52
N CYS A 134 -27.15 16.05 14.68
CA CYS A 134 -26.89 14.97 13.73
C CYS A 134 -25.94 13.90 14.29
N THR A 135 -25.90 13.72 15.61
CA THR A 135 -24.97 12.80 16.28
C THR A 135 -25.58 11.40 16.39
N VAL A 136 -25.12 10.49 15.53
CA VAL A 136 -25.58 9.09 15.53
C VAL A 136 -25.06 8.38 16.77
N THR A 137 -26.00 7.95 17.61
CA THR A 137 -25.74 7.17 18.83
C THR A 137 -26.00 5.69 18.59
N PHE A 138 -26.89 5.36 17.64
CA PHE A 138 -27.29 3.99 17.31
C PHE A 138 -27.87 3.95 15.88
N ASN A 139 -27.73 2.85 15.15
CA ASN A 139 -28.33 2.68 13.82
C ASN A 139 -29.06 1.33 13.75
N ASP A 140 -30.22 1.32 13.07
CA ASP A 140 -30.99 0.11 12.79
C ASP A 140 -31.58 0.14 11.37
N GLU A 141 -32.39 -0.87 11.03
CA GLU A 141 -33.07 -0.99 9.74
C GLU A 141 -34.01 0.19 9.41
N ASN A 142 -34.43 0.99 10.41
CA ASN A 142 -35.29 2.15 10.22
C ASN A 142 -34.49 3.44 9.92
N GLY A 143 -33.30 3.57 10.51
CA GLY A 143 -32.36 4.66 10.23
C GLY A 143 -31.43 5.00 11.39
N ASP A 144 -30.80 6.17 11.31
CA ASP A 144 -29.86 6.66 12.32
C ASP A 144 -30.57 7.29 13.53
N TRP A 145 -30.26 6.84 14.73
CA TRP A 145 -30.84 7.32 15.98
C TRP A 145 -29.83 8.16 16.78
N GLY A 146 -30.33 9.20 17.45
CA GLY A 146 -29.60 9.97 18.45
C GLY A 146 -30.27 9.89 19.82
N PHE A 147 -29.55 10.32 20.85
CA PHE A 147 -30.07 10.37 22.22
C PHE A 147 -29.90 11.76 22.81
N GLU A 148 -31.01 12.47 23.00
CA GLU A 148 -31.01 13.89 23.40
C GLU A 148 -32.00 14.14 24.52
N ASN A 149 -31.58 14.95 25.52
CA ASN A 149 -32.41 15.31 26.68
C ASN A 149 -33.03 14.13 27.44
N GLY A 150 -32.43 12.94 27.36
CA GLY A 150 -32.89 11.73 28.04
C GLY A 150 -33.87 10.85 27.24
N ASP A 151 -34.17 11.21 25.98
CA ASP A 151 -35.07 10.47 25.10
C ASP A 151 -34.38 10.10 23.76
N TRP A 152 -34.84 9.00 23.15
CA TRP A 152 -34.42 8.59 21.81
C TRP A 152 -35.09 9.44 20.72
N CYS A 153 -34.32 9.76 19.68
CA CYS A 153 -34.78 10.53 18.54
C CYS A 153 -34.20 9.99 17.23
N GLY A 154 -34.88 10.22 16.10
CA GLY A 154 -34.38 9.85 14.78
C GLY A 154 -33.68 11.01 14.08
N ILE A 155 -32.53 10.72 13.48
CA ILE A 155 -31.70 11.70 12.77
C ILE A 155 -32.24 11.86 11.36
N LEU A 156 -32.41 13.12 10.94
CA LEU A 156 -32.94 13.44 9.63
C LEU A 156 -31.96 13.02 8.52
N ARG A 157 -32.45 12.41 7.44
CA ARG A 157 -31.59 12.04 6.28
C ARG A 157 -30.95 13.25 5.59
N THR A 158 -31.37 14.47 5.92
CA THR A 158 -30.81 15.74 5.46
C THR A 158 -29.75 16.30 6.41
N CYS A 159 -29.40 15.58 7.48
CA CYS A 159 -28.26 15.88 8.32
C CYS A 159 -26.96 15.64 7.54
N THR A 160 -26.55 16.62 6.74
CA THR A 160 -25.13 16.80 6.44
C THR A 160 -24.47 17.26 7.73
N VAL A 161 -23.46 16.53 8.19
CA VAL A 161 -22.56 16.99 9.25
C VAL A 161 -22.12 18.41 8.86
N ASN A 162 -22.48 19.42 9.67
CA ASN A 162 -21.90 20.75 9.53
C ASN A 162 -20.42 20.61 9.91
N ASN A 163 -19.61 20.26 8.93
CA ASN A 163 -18.17 20.49 8.91
C ASN A 163 -17.93 21.99 8.76
N ASP A 164 -18.32 22.78 9.76
CA ASP A 164 -17.75 24.12 9.97
C ASP A 164 -16.45 23.98 10.78
N ILE A 165 -15.67 22.94 10.51
CA ILE A 165 -14.24 23.14 10.37
C ILE A 165 -14.15 23.82 9.00
N GLU A 166 -13.80 25.11 8.97
CA GLU A 166 -13.17 25.67 7.79
C GLU A 166 -11.90 24.84 7.55
N LEU A 167 -12.05 23.69 6.89
CA LEU A 167 -10.99 23.05 6.15
C LEU A 167 -10.75 24.07 5.05
N GLU A 168 -9.73 24.91 5.24
CA GLU A 168 -9.22 25.76 4.18
C GLU A 168 -9.19 24.91 2.91
N LYS A 169 -9.86 25.42 1.87
CA LYS A 169 -9.80 24.81 0.54
C LYS A 169 -8.32 24.52 0.24
N PRO A 170 -7.95 23.32 -0.22
CA PRO A 170 -6.56 23.01 -0.53
C PRO A 170 -6.02 24.13 -1.44
N TYR A 171 -5.01 24.86 -0.95
CA TYR A 171 -4.46 26.01 -1.64
C TYR A 171 -3.76 25.54 -2.92
N GLU A 172 -3.88 26.36 -3.96
CA GLU A 172 -3.62 26.14 -5.38
C GLU A 172 -2.20 25.67 -5.72
N ALA A 173 -1.80 24.46 -5.34
CA ALA A 173 -0.97 23.67 -6.23
C ALA A 173 -1.97 22.95 -7.15
N ILE A 174 -2.22 23.52 -8.34
CA ILE A 174 -2.86 22.76 -9.41
C ILE A 174 -1.85 21.66 -9.73
N PRO A 175 -2.10 20.38 -9.35
CA PRO A 175 -1.30 19.30 -9.90
C PRO A 175 -1.44 19.40 -11.41
N ASP A 176 -0.35 19.18 -12.14
CA ASP A 176 -0.38 19.22 -13.59
C ASP A 176 -1.56 18.35 -14.08
N PRO A 177 -2.63 18.95 -14.65
CA PRO A 177 -3.81 18.20 -15.04
C PRO A 177 -3.50 17.20 -16.15
N ASP A 178 -2.36 17.34 -16.81
CA ASP A 178 -1.86 16.42 -17.82
C ASP A 178 -1.12 15.21 -17.21
N LYS A 179 -0.86 15.21 -15.89
CA LYS A 179 -0.22 14.09 -15.19
C LYS A 179 -1.21 13.17 -14.51
N LEU A 180 -1.00 11.87 -14.71
CA LEU A 180 -1.78 10.83 -14.08
C LEU A 180 -1.42 10.70 -12.60
N HIS A 181 -2.39 10.93 -11.71
CA HIS A 181 -2.26 10.73 -10.28
C HIS A 181 -3.62 10.43 -9.64
N THR A 182 -3.62 9.84 -8.45
CA THR A 182 -4.82 9.63 -7.63
C THR A 182 -4.81 10.53 -6.40
N ARG A 183 -6.00 10.95 -5.97
CA ARG A 183 -6.25 11.66 -4.71
C ARG A 183 -7.26 10.93 -3.83
N ASP A 184 -7.47 9.64 -4.09
CA ASP A 184 -8.31 8.80 -3.24
C ASP A 184 -7.50 8.30 -2.03
N TYR A 185 -7.12 9.23 -1.15
CA TYR A 185 -6.25 8.95 -0.01
C TYR A 185 -6.85 7.91 0.94
N ALA A 186 -8.19 7.84 1.05
CA ALA A 186 -8.87 6.84 1.86
C ALA A 186 -8.68 5.42 1.28
N ARG A 187 -8.80 5.26 -0.04
CA ARG A 187 -8.51 3.99 -0.72
C ARG A 187 -7.03 3.64 -0.59
N ILE A 188 -6.11 4.59 -0.83
CA ILE A 188 -4.67 4.32 -0.68
C ILE A 188 -4.31 3.94 0.76
N LEU A 189 -4.94 4.56 1.77
CA LEU A 189 -4.79 4.16 3.16
C LEU A 189 -5.22 2.70 3.39
N ASN A 190 -6.35 2.26 2.82
CA ASN A 190 -6.75 0.86 2.88
C ASN A 190 -5.69 -0.05 2.25
N LEU A 191 -5.14 0.32 1.08
CA LEU A 191 -4.07 -0.43 0.44
C LEU A 191 -2.82 -0.50 1.34
N ASN A 192 -2.35 0.62 1.90
CA ASN A 192 -1.15 0.65 2.74
C ASN A 192 -1.29 -0.25 3.98
N LEU A 193 -2.51 -0.40 4.53
CA LEU A 193 -2.77 -1.35 5.62
C LEU A 193 -2.76 -2.81 5.12
N ARG A 194 -3.27 -3.10 3.91
CA ARG A 194 -3.17 -4.44 3.27
C ARG A 194 -1.73 -4.90 3.11
N PHE A 195 -0.78 -4.00 2.88
CA PHE A 195 0.64 -4.36 2.82
C PHE A 195 1.15 -5.04 4.10
N TYR A 196 0.69 -4.62 5.28
CA TYR A 196 1.08 -5.27 6.54
C TYR A 196 0.48 -6.69 6.65
N GLU A 197 -0.76 -6.90 6.20
CA GLU A 197 -1.32 -8.24 6.10
C GLU A 197 -0.56 -9.11 5.08
N CYS A 198 -0.06 -8.51 3.98
CA CYS A 198 0.82 -9.18 3.03
C CYS A 198 2.16 -9.64 3.65
N ASN A 199 2.59 -9.07 4.78
CA ASN A 199 3.80 -9.42 5.52
C ASN A 199 3.53 -10.14 6.85
N TRP A 200 2.29 -10.55 7.10
CA TRP A 200 1.87 -11.23 8.32
C TRP A 200 2.62 -12.55 8.53
N SER A 201 3.18 -12.78 9.72
CA SER A 201 3.83 -14.05 10.09
C SER A 201 3.00 -14.82 11.12
N GLY A 202 3.22 -16.13 11.25
CA GLY A 202 2.42 -16.97 12.13
C GLY A 202 1.08 -17.35 11.51
N LYS A 203 0.08 -17.54 12.37
CA LYS A 203 -1.29 -17.89 11.95
C LYS A 203 -1.96 -16.71 11.26
N ALA A 204 -2.53 -16.95 10.08
CA ALA A 204 -3.24 -15.95 9.30
C ALA A 204 -4.43 -15.33 10.09
N PRO A 205 -4.78 -14.06 9.83
CA PRO A 205 -5.89 -13.42 10.52
C PRO A 205 -7.23 -14.10 10.18
N GLU A 206 -8.15 -14.14 11.16
CA GLU A 206 -9.48 -14.73 10.99
C GLU A 206 -10.32 -13.96 9.96
N HIS A 207 -10.21 -12.63 9.97
CA HIS A 207 -10.77 -11.74 8.95
C HIS A 207 -9.61 -11.22 8.10
N LYS A 208 -9.40 -11.86 6.94
CA LYS A 208 -8.34 -11.53 5.99
C LYS A 208 -8.86 -10.67 4.84
N GLN A 209 -8.16 -9.60 4.49
CA GLN A 209 -8.38 -8.83 3.25
C GLN A 209 -7.42 -9.26 2.13
N VAL A 210 -6.39 -10.04 2.46
CA VAL A 210 -5.40 -10.55 1.51
C VAL A 210 -5.65 -12.03 1.28
N TYR A 211 -6.21 -12.36 0.10
CA TYR A 211 -6.64 -13.73 -0.18
C TYR A 211 -5.48 -14.74 -0.32
N TRP A 212 -4.28 -14.28 -0.70
CA TRP A 212 -3.16 -15.13 -1.10
C TRP A 212 -2.14 -15.42 0.01
N ARG A 213 -2.28 -14.83 1.21
CA ARG A 213 -1.47 -15.15 2.39
C ARG A 213 -2.12 -16.22 3.27
N TYR A 214 -1.30 -17.05 3.90
CA TYR A 214 -1.72 -18.13 4.81
C TYR A 214 -0.79 -18.28 6.01
N ASP A 215 -1.10 -19.27 6.85
CA ASP A 215 -0.27 -19.68 7.98
C ASP A 215 1.18 -19.95 7.52
N SER A 216 2.14 -19.32 8.19
CA SER A 216 3.58 -19.50 7.93
C SER A 216 4.37 -19.38 9.23
N ALA A 217 5.61 -19.92 9.26
CA ALA A 217 6.51 -19.79 10.41
C ALA A 217 5.88 -20.22 11.77
N LEU A 218 5.06 -21.28 11.75
CA LEU A 218 4.30 -21.75 12.93
C LEU A 218 5.18 -22.39 14.02
N GLU A 219 6.46 -22.58 13.76
CA GLU A 219 7.43 -23.16 14.68
C GLU A 219 8.43 -22.13 15.24
N ASP A 220 8.26 -20.84 14.90
CA ASP A 220 9.12 -19.76 15.41
C ASP A 220 9.16 -19.78 16.95
N GLY A 221 10.36 -19.92 17.52
CA GLY A 221 10.62 -19.99 18.96
C GLY A 221 10.66 -21.40 19.56
N ALA A 222 10.32 -22.45 18.79
CA ALA A 222 10.35 -23.83 19.27
C ALA A 222 11.76 -24.29 19.69
N ASP A 223 12.80 -23.78 19.02
CA ASP A 223 14.22 -24.01 19.31
C ASP A 223 14.63 -23.56 20.72
N VAL A 224 13.95 -22.55 21.26
CA VAL A 224 14.15 -22.02 22.62
C VAL A 224 13.01 -22.38 23.58
N GLY A 225 12.08 -23.24 23.16
CA GLY A 225 10.95 -23.70 23.97
C GLY A 225 9.88 -22.64 24.25
N LEU A 226 9.72 -21.66 23.35
CA LEU A 226 8.74 -20.58 23.44
C LEU A 226 7.82 -20.56 22.21
N ASP A 227 6.69 -19.86 22.33
CA ASP A 227 5.91 -19.44 21.17
C ASP A 227 6.37 -18.03 20.78
N LEU A 228 7.13 -17.91 19.69
CA LEU A 228 7.51 -16.64 19.07
C LEU A 228 6.83 -16.45 17.71
N THR A 229 5.70 -17.13 17.46
CA THR A 229 4.90 -16.96 16.24
C THR A 229 4.16 -15.61 16.24
N GLY A 230 3.90 -15.07 15.05
CA GLY A 230 3.32 -13.74 14.85
C GLY A 230 4.36 -12.70 14.43
N GLY A 231 3.94 -11.42 14.44
CA GLY A 231 4.77 -10.31 13.96
C GLY A 231 4.78 -10.24 12.44
N PHE A 232 5.66 -9.41 11.90
CA PHE A 232 5.73 -9.18 10.45
C PHE A 232 7.06 -9.66 9.90
N TYR A 233 7.05 -10.21 8.70
CA TYR A 233 8.25 -10.23 7.88
C TYR A 233 8.67 -8.79 7.56
N ASP A 234 9.97 -8.57 7.50
CA ASP A 234 10.52 -7.22 7.48
C ASP A 234 10.28 -6.52 6.13
N ALA A 235 10.75 -7.14 5.04
CA ALA A 235 10.78 -6.56 3.71
C ALA A 235 10.26 -7.54 2.64
N GLY A 236 10.99 -7.72 1.54
CA GLY A 236 10.77 -8.80 0.60
C GLY A 236 11.21 -10.20 1.07
N ASP A 237 11.78 -10.28 2.27
CA ASP A 237 12.36 -11.46 2.92
C ASP A 237 11.41 -12.04 3.99
N HIS A 238 11.90 -12.96 4.84
CA HIS A 238 11.09 -13.55 5.91
C HIS A 238 11.73 -13.48 7.29
N VAL A 239 12.77 -12.69 7.47
CA VAL A 239 13.34 -12.47 8.80
C VAL A 239 12.44 -11.54 9.59
N LYS A 240 12.36 -11.77 10.90
CA LYS A 240 11.67 -10.87 11.84
C LYS A 240 12.70 -10.05 12.58
N PHE A 241 13.06 -8.89 12.02
CA PHE A 241 13.93 -7.92 12.67
C PHE A 241 13.12 -6.99 13.56
N ASN A 242 13.29 -7.08 14.89
CA ASN A 242 12.40 -6.35 15.80
C ASN A 242 12.71 -4.85 15.85
N LEU A 243 13.92 -4.41 15.49
CA LEU A 243 14.25 -2.98 15.44
C LEU A 243 13.38 -2.20 14.42
N PRO A 244 13.42 -2.51 13.11
CA PRO A 244 12.56 -1.86 12.13
C PRO A 244 11.07 -2.18 12.32
N MET A 245 10.72 -3.40 12.76
CA MET A 245 9.32 -3.76 13.02
C MET A 245 8.72 -2.92 14.15
N SER A 246 9.45 -2.71 15.25
CA SER A 246 8.96 -1.91 16.38
C SER A 246 8.88 -0.42 16.03
N TYR A 247 9.80 0.10 15.21
CA TYR A 247 9.65 1.43 14.60
C TYR A 247 8.34 1.55 13.80
N ALA A 248 8.09 0.60 12.88
CA ALA A 248 6.91 0.63 12.03
C ALA A 248 5.61 0.59 12.86
N MET A 249 5.54 -0.30 13.85
CA MET A 249 4.38 -0.39 14.74
C MET A 249 4.18 0.88 15.59
N THR A 250 5.26 1.52 16.05
CA THR A 250 5.18 2.78 16.79
C THR A 250 4.61 3.90 15.90
N MET A 251 5.07 4.00 14.66
CA MET A 251 4.61 5.00 13.69
C MET A 251 3.15 4.81 13.30
N LEU A 252 2.72 3.57 13.02
CA LEU A 252 1.32 3.23 12.77
C LEU A 252 0.42 3.60 13.96
N ALA A 253 0.83 3.22 15.17
CA ALA A 253 0.11 3.55 16.38
C ALA A 253 0.07 5.07 16.60
N TRP A 254 1.16 5.80 16.35
CA TRP A 254 1.19 7.26 16.44
C TRP A 254 0.16 7.91 15.51
N GLY A 255 0.12 7.49 14.24
CA GLY A 255 -0.93 7.89 13.30
C GLY A 255 -2.33 7.60 13.85
N GLY A 256 -2.58 6.37 14.33
CA GLY A 256 -3.86 5.99 14.90
C GLY A 256 -4.27 6.76 16.15
N ILE A 257 -3.33 7.31 16.92
CA ILE A 257 -3.61 8.07 18.14
C ILE A 257 -3.97 9.53 17.81
N ASP A 258 -3.11 10.19 17.03
CA ASP A 258 -3.20 11.64 16.82
C ASP A 258 -3.98 12.02 15.55
N LEU A 259 -4.12 11.11 14.59
CA LEU A 259 -4.97 11.25 13.39
C LEU A 259 -6.21 10.34 13.45
N TYR A 260 -6.62 9.93 14.66
CA TYR A 260 -7.67 8.94 14.87
C TYR A 260 -8.96 9.22 14.09
N GLU A 261 -9.46 10.45 14.14
CA GLU A 261 -10.71 10.82 13.46
C GLU A 261 -10.60 10.64 11.95
N ASN A 262 -9.40 10.78 11.38
CA ASN A 262 -9.19 10.57 9.95
C ASN A 262 -9.19 9.08 9.60
N TYR A 263 -8.60 8.22 10.44
CA TYR A 263 -8.71 6.76 10.28
C TYR A 263 -10.16 6.28 10.41
N VAL A 264 -10.94 6.88 11.33
CA VAL A 264 -12.38 6.62 11.46
C VAL A 264 -13.11 7.07 10.20
N ALA A 265 -12.83 8.28 9.70
CA ALA A 265 -13.45 8.82 8.49
C ALA A 265 -13.15 7.97 7.25
N ALA A 266 -11.96 7.37 7.16
CA ALA A 266 -11.60 6.41 6.11
C ALA A 266 -12.19 5.00 6.31
N GLY A 267 -12.82 4.72 7.46
CA GLY A 267 -13.29 3.38 7.81
C GLY A 267 -12.17 2.37 8.06
N GLN A 268 -10.96 2.82 8.41
CA GLN A 268 -9.76 1.99 8.52
C GLN A 268 -9.27 1.75 9.96
N ILE A 269 -9.94 2.32 10.97
CA ILE A 269 -9.47 2.24 12.36
C ILE A 269 -9.38 0.81 12.89
N ASP A 270 -10.37 -0.04 12.60
CA ASP A 270 -10.38 -1.43 13.08
C ASP A 270 -9.25 -2.25 12.45
N TYR A 271 -8.98 -2.00 11.18
CA TYR A 271 -7.93 -2.68 10.45
C TYR A 271 -6.53 -2.24 10.92
N LEU A 272 -6.34 -0.94 11.17
CA LEU A 272 -5.14 -0.42 11.81
C LEU A 272 -4.91 -1.07 13.18
N VAL A 273 -5.96 -1.15 14.02
CA VAL A 273 -5.87 -1.77 15.34
C VAL A 273 -5.50 -3.24 15.25
N GLN A 274 -6.06 -3.99 14.29
CA GLN A 274 -5.70 -5.38 14.04
C GLN A 274 -4.20 -5.52 13.71
N ILE A 275 -3.67 -4.68 12.82
CA ILE A 275 -2.26 -4.69 12.41
C ILE A 275 -1.34 -4.34 13.60
N VAL A 276 -1.60 -3.23 14.29
CA VAL A 276 -0.80 -2.80 15.45
C VAL A 276 -0.84 -3.86 16.54
N ASN A 277 -1.99 -4.48 16.78
CA ASN A 277 -2.14 -5.54 17.76
C ASN A 277 -1.36 -6.80 17.40
N HIS A 278 -1.27 -7.16 16.13
CA HIS A 278 -0.49 -8.32 15.72
C HIS A 278 1.01 -8.17 16.04
N GLY A 279 1.57 -6.99 15.75
CA GLY A 279 2.94 -6.65 16.12
C GLY A 279 3.15 -6.58 17.64
N ALA A 280 2.24 -5.90 18.35
CA ALA A 280 2.32 -5.76 19.80
C ALA A 280 2.18 -7.11 20.55
N ASP A 281 1.26 -7.98 20.12
CA ASP A 281 1.11 -9.33 20.67
C ASP A 281 2.41 -10.15 20.49
N TYR A 282 3.07 -10.02 19.35
CA TYR A 282 4.37 -10.64 19.11
C TYR A 282 5.47 -10.07 20.02
N PHE A 283 5.54 -8.76 20.23
CA PHE A 283 6.51 -8.18 21.17
C PHE A 283 6.26 -8.61 22.62
N VAL A 284 5.00 -8.83 23.02
CA VAL A 284 4.66 -9.44 24.33
C VAL A 284 5.23 -10.86 24.42
N LYS A 285 5.08 -11.68 23.37
CA LYS A 285 5.67 -13.03 23.32
C LYS A 285 7.20 -13.02 23.37
N CYS A 286 7.82 -12.05 22.72
CA CYS A 286 9.27 -11.82 22.75
C CYS A 286 9.79 -11.37 24.13
N HIS A 287 8.93 -10.99 25.07
CA HIS A 287 9.28 -10.64 26.45
C HIS A 287 8.64 -11.63 27.45
N PRO A 288 9.11 -12.90 27.49
CA PRO A 288 8.53 -13.94 28.32
C PRO A 288 8.80 -13.75 29.82
N GLU A 289 9.90 -13.08 30.16
CA GLU A 289 10.31 -12.78 31.53
C GLU A 289 10.86 -11.35 31.60
N LYS A 290 10.79 -10.74 32.79
CA LYS A 290 11.11 -9.31 33.01
C LYS A 290 12.47 -8.83 32.49
N GLU A 291 13.47 -9.69 32.45
CA GLU A 291 14.82 -9.35 31.98
C GLU A 291 15.29 -10.28 30.84
N VAL A 292 14.34 -10.87 30.09
CA VAL A 292 14.62 -11.71 28.91
C VAL A 292 13.81 -11.20 27.73
N ILE A 293 14.50 -10.75 26.69
CA ILE A 293 13.87 -10.20 25.48
C ILE A 293 14.46 -10.86 24.24
N TYR A 294 13.61 -11.26 23.29
CA TYR A 294 14.01 -11.72 21.97
C TYR A 294 13.84 -10.58 20.96
N ALA A 295 14.90 -10.23 20.23
CA ALA A 295 14.86 -9.15 19.25
C ALA A 295 14.97 -9.63 17.79
N GLN A 296 15.07 -10.94 17.56
CA GLN A 296 15.11 -11.50 16.21
C GLN A 296 14.73 -12.97 16.14
N VAL A 297 14.01 -13.34 15.08
CA VAL A 297 13.77 -14.72 14.66
C VAL A 297 14.11 -14.88 13.17
N GLY A 298 14.86 -15.92 12.84
CA GLY A 298 15.39 -16.18 11.50
C GLY A 298 16.83 -15.68 11.32
N LEU A 299 17.54 -16.28 10.38
CA LEU A 299 18.89 -15.91 9.95
C LEU A 299 18.78 -15.26 8.57
N GLY A 300 19.21 -14.01 8.42
CA GLY A 300 19.14 -13.27 7.16
C GLY A 300 19.95 -13.91 6.04
N ASP A 301 21.20 -14.29 6.28
CA ASP A 301 22.01 -14.95 5.24
C ASP A 301 21.36 -16.23 4.71
N VAL A 302 20.75 -17.03 5.60
CA VAL A 302 20.08 -18.28 5.24
C VAL A 302 18.76 -18.00 4.53
N ASP A 303 17.93 -17.10 5.07
CA ASP A 303 16.65 -16.73 4.48
C ASP A 303 16.85 -16.12 3.08
N HIS A 304 17.84 -15.24 2.92
CA HIS A 304 18.09 -14.51 1.69
C HIS A 304 18.64 -15.41 0.57
N CYS A 305 19.16 -16.59 0.90
CA CYS A 305 19.55 -17.61 -0.08
C CYS A 305 18.35 -18.28 -0.78
N PHE A 306 17.14 -18.18 -0.22
CA PHE A 306 15.94 -18.78 -0.79
C PHE A 306 14.95 -17.71 -1.25
N TRP A 307 14.39 -17.91 -2.43
CA TRP A 307 13.34 -17.07 -2.97
C TRP A 307 12.06 -17.90 -3.08
N VAL A 308 11.30 -17.95 -2.00
CA VAL A 308 10.07 -18.76 -1.89
C VAL A 308 9.01 -17.97 -1.13
N PRO A 309 7.71 -18.21 -1.35
CA PRO A 309 6.67 -17.68 -0.46
C PRO A 309 6.87 -18.14 1.00
N PRO A 310 6.48 -17.32 1.99
CA PRO A 310 6.73 -17.61 3.41
C PRO A 310 6.07 -18.90 3.90
N GLU A 311 4.93 -19.29 3.30
CA GLU A 311 4.23 -20.53 3.59
C GLU A 311 5.05 -21.79 3.24
N LEU A 312 6.11 -21.63 2.44
CA LEU A 312 6.92 -22.72 1.87
C LEU A 312 8.35 -22.75 2.42
N MET A 313 8.63 -21.97 3.47
CA MET A 313 9.92 -21.98 4.13
C MET A 313 10.22 -23.37 4.73
N GLU A 314 11.35 -23.96 4.31
CA GLU A 314 11.88 -25.21 4.88
C GLU A 314 13.18 -25.01 5.67
N MET A 315 13.78 -23.82 5.57
CA MET A 315 15.01 -23.49 6.30
C MET A 315 14.75 -23.33 7.80
N GLU A 316 15.78 -23.57 8.61
CA GLU A 316 15.71 -23.31 10.05
C GLU A 316 15.54 -21.81 10.33
N ARG A 317 14.69 -21.48 11.30
CA ARG A 317 14.38 -20.10 11.72
C ARG A 317 14.62 -19.89 13.21
N PRO A 318 15.88 -19.94 13.68
CA PRO A 318 16.17 -19.87 15.11
C PRO A 318 15.88 -18.50 15.72
N ALA A 319 15.63 -18.48 17.03
CA ALA A 319 15.53 -17.26 17.82
C ALA A 319 16.94 -16.76 18.20
N VAL A 320 17.56 -15.98 17.31
CA VAL A 320 19.02 -15.74 17.31
C VAL A 320 19.51 -14.58 18.18
N CYS A 321 18.62 -13.67 18.56
CA CYS A 321 18.96 -12.50 19.36
C CYS A 321 18.19 -12.54 20.69
N LYS A 322 18.79 -13.18 21.69
CA LYS A 322 18.31 -13.20 23.08
C LYS A 322 19.09 -12.20 23.92
N LEU A 323 18.38 -11.24 24.49
CA LEU A 323 18.90 -10.18 25.34
C LEU A 323 18.58 -10.47 26.80
N THR A 324 19.58 -10.27 27.66
CA THR A 324 19.58 -10.51 29.11
C THR A 324 20.43 -9.43 29.80
N PRO A 325 20.45 -9.34 31.15
CA PRO A 325 21.32 -8.39 31.86
C PRO A 325 22.80 -8.43 31.44
N GLU A 326 23.28 -9.57 30.93
CA GLU A 326 24.65 -9.78 30.46
C GLU A 326 24.92 -9.20 29.06
N ASN A 327 23.88 -8.96 28.26
CA ASN A 327 23.98 -8.58 26.84
C ASN A 327 22.74 -7.77 26.39
N GLY A 328 22.41 -6.69 27.11
CA GLY A 328 21.30 -5.80 26.75
C GLY A 328 21.53 -5.06 25.42
N ALA A 329 20.47 -4.46 24.85
CA ALA A 329 20.52 -3.64 23.63
C ALA A 329 19.49 -2.51 23.73
N SER A 330 19.92 -1.31 24.10
CA SER A 330 19.03 -0.21 24.49
C SER A 330 18.16 0.30 23.34
N ASP A 331 18.70 0.33 22.13
CA ASP A 331 18.03 0.76 20.90
C ASP A 331 16.79 -0.09 20.61
N VAL A 332 16.99 -1.37 20.26
CA VAL A 332 15.88 -2.26 19.88
C VAL A 332 14.89 -2.45 21.03
N THR A 333 15.36 -2.52 22.28
CA THR A 333 14.46 -2.70 23.42
C THR A 333 13.67 -1.43 23.75
N ALA A 334 14.27 -0.24 23.72
CA ALA A 334 13.51 0.99 23.93
C ALA A 334 12.56 1.29 22.76
N GLN A 335 12.90 0.88 21.53
CA GLN A 335 11.99 0.94 20.38
C GLN A 335 10.81 -0.04 20.52
N MET A 336 11.04 -1.28 20.96
CA MET A 336 9.98 -2.23 21.31
C MET A 336 9.08 -1.69 22.44
N ALA A 337 9.66 -1.02 23.44
CA ALA A 337 8.89 -0.36 24.48
C ALA A 337 8.03 0.79 23.94
N ALA A 338 8.55 1.59 23.01
CA ALA A 338 7.78 2.64 22.33
C ALA A 338 6.59 2.06 21.53
N ALA A 339 6.80 0.94 20.84
CA ALA A 339 5.75 0.25 20.10
C ALA A 339 4.63 -0.24 21.01
N LEU A 340 4.97 -0.86 22.14
CA LEU A 340 3.99 -1.34 23.12
C LEU A 340 3.30 -0.19 23.86
N ALA A 341 4.02 0.87 24.22
CA ALA A 341 3.44 2.05 24.87
C ALA A 341 2.45 2.78 23.96
N SER A 342 2.81 2.99 22.69
CA SER A 342 1.91 3.59 21.70
C SER A 342 0.70 2.67 21.39
N ALA A 343 0.92 1.36 21.22
CA ALA A 343 -0.17 0.39 21.06
C ALA A 343 -1.13 0.38 22.26
N SER A 344 -0.63 0.56 23.48
CA SER A 344 -1.44 0.72 24.69
C SER A 344 -2.39 1.91 24.59
N ILE A 345 -1.89 3.09 24.18
CA ILE A 345 -2.70 4.30 24.01
C ILE A 345 -3.78 4.08 22.95
N LEU A 346 -3.41 3.49 21.79
CA LEU A 346 -4.36 3.20 20.72
C LEU A 346 -5.48 2.26 21.20
N ASN A 347 -5.13 1.15 21.88
CA ASN A 347 -6.10 0.19 22.40
C ASN A 347 -7.01 0.82 23.46
N LYS A 348 -6.46 1.67 24.34
CA LYS A 348 -7.27 2.44 25.30
C LYS A 348 -8.25 3.36 24.59
N LYS A 349 -7.85 3.99 23.48
CA LYS A 349 -8.68 4.91 22.70
C LYS A 349 -9.87 4.21 22.04
N VAL A 350 -9.69 2.96 21.58
CA VAL A 350 -10.76 2.12 21.01
C VAL A 350 -11.50 1.28 22.05
N GLY A 351 -11.23 1.49 23.35
CA GLY A 351 -11.93 0.83 24.46
C GLY A 351 -11.40 -0.56 24.84
N ASN A 352 -10.33 -1.05 24.22
CA ASN A 352 -9.70 -2.33 24.59
C ASN A 352 -8.74 -2.16 25.78
N THR A 353 -9.32 -2.11 26.98
CA THR A 353 -8.57 -1.84 28.22
C THR A 353 -7.62 -2.99 28.59
N GLU A 354 -8.00 -4.25 28.30
CA GLU A 354 -7.18 -5.43 28.61
C GLU A 354 -5.86 -5.40 27.84
N LYS A 355 -5.91 -5.19 26.52
CA LYS A 355 -4.69 -5.04 25.70
C LYS A 355 -3.89 -3.80 26.10
N ALA A 356 -4.56 -2.69 26.41
CA ALA A 356 -3.87 -1.48 26.84
C ALA A 356 -3.04 -1.69 28.11
N GLU A 357 -3.60 -2.35 29.13
CA GLU A 357 -2.90 -2.66 30.38
C GLU A 357 -1.76 -3.67 30.17
N LEU A 358 -2.01 -4.70 29.35
CA LEU A 358 -0.99 -5.70 29.00
C LEU A 358 0.22 -5.06 28.32
N TYR A 359 -0.01 -4.27 27.28
CA TYR A 359 1.07 -3.63 26.53
C TYR A 359 1.80 -2.59 27.36
N LEU A 360 1.11 -1.80 28.18
CA LEU A 360 1.74 -0.82 29.06
C LEU A 360 2.68 -1.49 30.08
N LYS A 361 2.26 -2.63 30.66
CA LYS A 361 3.11 -3.39 31.57
C LYS A 361 4.41 -3.81 30.89
N HIS A 362 4.33 -4.44 29.72
CA HIS A 362 5.51 -4.89 28.98
C HIS A 362 6.38 -3.70 28.53
N ALA A 363 5.76 -2.60 28.08
CA ALA A 363 6.49 -1.39 27.69
C ALA A 363 7.34 -0.82 28.83
N ILE A 364 6.78 -0.73 30.04
CA ILE A 364 7.50 -0.27 31.23
C ILE A 364 8.67 -1.20 31.57
N GLU A 365 8.43 -2.51 31.61
CA GLU A 365 9.46 -3.49 31.97
C GLU A 365 10.60 -3.52 30.95
N ILE A 366 10.28 -3.53 29.65
CA ILE A 366 11.26 -3.51 28.57
C ILE A 366 12.04 -2.19 28.55
N TYR A 367 11.38 -1.04 28.76
CA TYR A 367 12.09 0.24 28.81
C TYR A 367 13.03 0.34 30.01
N ASP A 368 12.60 -0.12 31.19
CA ASP A 368 13.44 -0.16 32.38
C ASP A 368 14.66 -1.08 32.17
N PHE A 369 14.50 -2.19 31.43
CA PHE A 369 15.61 -3.04 30.98
C PHE A 369 16.54 -2.28 30.04
N ALA A 370 15.99 -1.62 29.01
CA ALA A 370 16.74 -0.87 28.00
C ALA A 370 17.63 0.21 28.64
N ASP A 371 17.08 0.96 29.59
CA ASP A 371 17.80 2.04 30.27
C ASP A 371 18.89 1.52 31.23
N LYS A 372 18.67 0.35 31.83
CA LYS A 372 19.58 -0.24 32.82
C LYS A 372 20.77 -0.97 32.19
N TYR A 373 20.52 -1.73 31.12
CA TYR A 373 21.52 -2.60 30.49
C TYR A 373 21.89 -2.06 29.11
N ARG A 374 22.69 -0.98 29.11
CA ARG A 374 22.95 -0.21 27.90
C ARG A 374 24.02 -0.81 27.02
N ASP A 375 23.62 -1.12 25.79
CA ASP A 375 24.52 -1.44 24.69
C ASP A 375 23.84 -1.10 23.35
N VAL A 376 24.64 -1.04 22.29
CA VAL A 376 24.15 -0.88 20.91
C VAL A 376 23.80 -2.25 20.33
N TYR A 377 22.65 -2.39 19.67
CA TYR A 377 22.08 -3.60 19.06
C TYR A 377 23.09 -4.50 18.37
N GLY A 378 24.02 -3.92 17.61
CA GLY A 378 25.00 -4.68 16.85
C GLY A 378 26.02 -5.46 17.68
N ASN A 379 26.20 -5.13 18.96
CA ASN A 379 27.07 -5.88 19.85
C ASN A 379 26.46 -7.23 20.27
N PRO A 380 25.27 -7.28 20.89
CA PRO A 380 24.65 -8.55 21.27
C PRO A 380 23.98 -9.28 20.11
N CYS A 381 23.59 -8.57 19.04
CA CYS A 381 22.83 -9.12 17.92
C CYS A 381 23.49 -8.80 16.56
N PRO A 382 24.73 -9.28 16.34
CA PRO A 382 25.51 -8.98 15.14
C PRO A 382 24.88 -9.51 13.84
N GLU A 383 24.04 -10.55 13.95
CA GLU A 383 23.31 -11.10 12.81
C GLU A 383 22.37 -10.05 12.23
N GLY A 384 21.39 -9.58 13.02
CA GLY A 384 20.46 -8.57 12.53
C GLY A 384 21.10 -7.23 12.25
N ALA A 385 22.19 -6.87 12.94
CA ALA A 385 22.92 -5.65 12.65
C ALA A 385 23.71 -5.67 11.34
N SER A 386 23.86 -6.83 10.68
CA SER A 386 24.40 -6.89 9.32
C SER A 386 23.40 -6.38 8.27
N PHE A 387 22.11 -6.32 8.62
CA PHE A 387 21.01 -5.79 7.79
C PHE A 387 20.51 -4.44 8.32
N TYR A 388 20.28 -4.36 9.63
CA TYR A 388 19.80 -3.19 10.36
C TYR A 388 20.83 -2.72 11.39
N PRO A 389 21.97 -2.14 10.96
CA PRO A 389 22.98 -1.65 11.89
C PRO A 389 22.42 -0.48 12.69
N SER A 390 22.60 -0.54 14.02
CA SER A 390 22.26 0.59 14.89
C SER A 390 23.44 1.56 15.02
N ALA A 391 23.22 2.84 14.71
CA ALA A 391 24.22 3.89 14.88
C ALA A 391 24.36 4.36 16.34
N SER A 392 23.27 4.27 17.11
CA SER A 392 23.13 4.82 18.45
C SER A 392 21.92 4.20 19.14
N TYR A 393 21.91 4.18 20.48
CA TYR A 393 20.71 3.88 21.28
C TYR A 393 20.14 5.10 22.00
N LYS A 394 20.83 6.23 21.90
CA LYS A 394 20.61 7.40 22.77
C LYS A 394 19.25 8.04 22.51
N ASP A 395 18.89 8.09 21.26
CA ASP A 395 17.64 8.56 20.73
C ASP A 395 16.51 7.59 21.08
N GLU A 396 16.66 6.27 20.94
CA GLU A 396 15.65 5.31 21.39
C GLU A 396 15.40 5.38 22.90
N LEU A 397 16.44 5.66 23.73
CA LEU A 397 16.23 5.87 25.17
C LEU A 397 15.35 7.08 25.47
N VAL A 398 15.47 8.17 24.70
CA VAL A 398 14.61 9.35 24.85
C VAL A 398 13.22 9.08 24.30
N TRP A 399 13.15 8.50 23.10
CA TRP A 399 11.92 8.14 22.40
C TRP A 399 11.06 7.16 23.19
N GLY A 400 11.65 6.08 23.70
CA GLY A 400 11.00 5.09 24.55
C GLY A 400 10.47 5.71 25.85
N ALA A 401 11.25 6.57 26.51
CA ALA A 401 10.79 7.26 27.72
C ALA A 401 9.61 8.18 27.42
N ALA A 402 9.67 8.93 26.31
CA ALA A 402 8.60 9.83 25.91
C ALA A 402 7.29 9.06 25.65
N TRP A 403 7.34 7.91 24.97
CA TRP A 403 6.16 7.08 24.74
C TRP A 403 5.63 6.41 26.01
N VAL A 404 6.52 5.84 26.84
CA VAL A 404 6.11 5.24 28.11
C VAL A 404 5.50 6.30 29.04
N TYR A 405 6.05 7.51 29.08
CA TYR A 405 5.45 8.64 29.77
C TYR A 405 4.06 8.96 29.21
N ARG A 406 3.93 9.12 27.90
CA ARG A 406 2.65 9.43 27.25
C ARG A 406 1.58 8.38 27.55
N ALA A 407 1.96 7.11 27.67
CA ALA A 407 1.04 6.01 27.95
C ALA A 407 0.70 5.87 29.45
N SER A 408 1.69 6.05 30.33
CA SER A 408 1.54 5.84 31.79
C SER A 408 1.09 7.07 32.57
N GLY A 409 1.47 8.27 32.10
CA GLY A 409 1.37 9.52 32.87
C GLY A 409 2.37 9.62 34.04
N ASP A 410 3.36 8.72 34.14
CA ASP A 410 4.36 8.74 35.21
C ASP A 410 5.50 9.72 34.86
N GLU A 411 5.50 10.86 35.54
CA GLU A 411 6.43 11.98 35.35
C GLU A 411 7.91 11.57 35.37
N LYS A 412 8.28 10.47 36.04
CA LYS A 412 9.67 10.00 36.05
C LYS A 412 10.20 9.69 34.65
N TYR A 413 9.33 9.25 33.73
CA TYR A 413 9.71 8.96 32.35
C TYR A 413 9.81 10.24 31.53
N TYR A 414 8.97 11.24 31.80
CA TYR A 414 9.11 12.57 31.18
C TYR A 414 10.42 13.23 31.60
N ASP A 415 10.71 13.26 32.91
CA ASP A 415 11.95 13.83 33.44
C ASP A 415 13.18 13.14 32.82
N LYS A 416 13.11 11.81 32.62
CA LYS A 416 14.16 11.05 31.94
C LYS A 416 14.29 11.41 30.47
N ALA A 417 13.19 11.47 29.71
CA ALA A 417 13.20 11.86 28.30
C ALA A 417 13.84 13.26 28.13
N ASP A 418 13.39 14.23 28.91
CA ASP A 418 13.85 15.62 28.85
C ASP A 418 15.33 15.75 29.26
N GLU A 419 15.76 15.06 30.33
CA GLU A 419 17.17 15.05 30.75
C GLU A 419 18.07 14.35 29.73
N TYR A 420 17.64 13.23 29.16
CA TYR A 420 18.44 12.46 28.20
C TYR A 420 18.55 13.15 26.85
N TYR A 421 17.52 13.90 26.45
CA TYR A 421 17.58 14.73 25.24
C TYR A 421 18.81 15.67 25.25
N ASP A 422 19.10 16.27 26.42
CA ASP A 422 20.28 17.12 26.61
C ASP A 422 21.56 16.30 26.89
N SER A 423 21.52 15.44 27.90
CA SER A 423 22.72 14.77 28.43
C SER A 423 23.32 13.73 27.47
N LEU A 424 22.51 13.16 26.56
CA LEU A 424 22.98 12.26 25.51
C LEU A 424 23.34 13.02 24.22
N GLY A 425 23.16 14.34 24.20
CA GLY A 425 23.61 15.24 23.14
C GLY A 425 22.74 15.24 21.89
N LEU A 426 21.42 15.04 22.03
CA LEU A 426 20.45 15.13 20.93
C LEU A 426 19.99 16.58 20.71
N SER A 427 19.89 17.35 21.79
CA SER A 427 19.48 18.75 21.78
C SER A 427 20.26 19.63 20.80
N GLY A 428 19.55 20.49 20.06
CA GLY A 428 20.18 21.50 19.20
C GLY A 428 20.79 20.96 17.91
N ARG A 429 20.61 19.67 17.60
CA ARG A 429 20.82 19.12 16.26
C ARG A 429 19.62 19.56 15.41
N VAL A 430 19.82 20.49 14.47
CA VAL A 430 18.70 21.05 13.67
C VAL A 430 18.57 20.43 12.27
N LEU A 431 19.62 19.74 11.78
CA LEU A 431 19.61 19.00 10.51
C LEU A 431 19.68 17.50 10.77
N ILE A 432 18.65 16.96 11.45
CA ILE A 432 18.65 15.57 11.93
C ILE A 432 18.23 14.57 10.82
N GLY A 433 17.64 15.03 9.71
CA GLY A 433 17.08 14.13 8.70
C GLY A 433 15.66 13.66 9.03
N PRO A 434 15.13 12.65 8.33
CA PRO A 434 13.81 12.10 8.60
C PRO A 434 13.82 11.31 9.91
N ILE A 435 12.65 10.97 10.44
CA ILE A 435 12.57 9.90 11.45
C ILE A 435 12.76 8.57 10.72
N SER A 436 13.52 7.64 11.29
CA SER A 436 13.73 6.30 10.72
C SER A 436 13.78 5.23 11.80
N TRP A 437 13.97 3.97 11.38
CA TRP A 437 14.17 2.85 12.30
C TRP A 437 15.47 2.93 13.11
N ASP A 438 16.46 3.73 12.65
CA ASP A 438 17.80 3.90 13.28
C ASP A 438 17.99 5.27 13.97
N ASP A 439 17.16 6.28 13.62
CA ASP A 439 17.25 7.60 14.25
C ASP A 439 15.86 8.15 14.58
N ALA A 440 15.53 8.16 15.88
CA ALA A 440 14.27 8.67 16.41
C ALA A 440 14.32 10.16 16.79
N SER A 441 15.46 10.83 16.64
CA SER A 441 15.70 12.19 17.16
C SER A 441 14.73 13.24 16.60
N SER A 442 14.40 13.18 15.32
CA SER A 442 13.36 14.04 14.73
C SER A 442 11.97 13.66 15.28
N GLY A 443 11.65 12.37 15.40
CA GLY A 443 10.41 11.92 16.05
C GLY A 443 10.20 12.50 17.45
N ILE A 444 11.25 12.52 18.27
CA ILE A 444 11.23 13.04 19.64
C ILE A 444 10.77 14.49 19.68
N ILE A 445 11.34 15.37 18.85
CA ILE A 445 10.97 16.79 18.86
C ILE A 445 9.51 17.00 18.49
N PHE A 446 8.97 16.24 17.52
CA PHE A 446 7.56 16.36 17.15
C PHE A 446 6.65 15.77 18.24
N LEU A 447 6.97 14.61 18.79
CA LEU A 447 6.19 13.99 19.87
C LEU A 447 6.12 14.88 21.10
N MET A 448 7.27 15.37 21.58
CA MET A 448 7.38 16.20 22.79
C MET A 448 6.92 17.64 22.57
N SER A 449 6.77 18.09 21.31
CA SER A 449 6.17 19.38 20.98
C SER A 449 4.68 19.44 21.25
N LYS A 450 3.99 18.30 21.44
CA LYS A 450 2.54 18.31 21.65
C LYS A 450 2.16 19.25 22.81
N PRO A 451 1.19 20.17 22.63
CA PRO A 451 0.76 21.06 23.71
C PRO A 451 0.41 20.30 24.99
N GLY A 452 1.08 20.65 26.09
CA GLY A 452 0.89 19.99 27.38
C GLY A 452 1.53 18.61 27.51
N PHE A 453 2.44 18.20 26.61
CA PHE A 453 3.18 16.94 26.75
C PHE A 453 3.98 16.93 28.05
N GLY A 454 4.80 17.94 28.31
CA GLY A 454 5.49 18.10 29.59
C GLY A 454 5.90 19.55 29.80
N LYS A 455 6.57 19.85 30.92
CA LYS A 455 6.85 21.25 31.34
C LYS A 455 7.64 22.09 30.31
N ASN A 456 8.40 21.45 29.42
CA ASN A 456 9.23 22.08 28.40
C ASN A 456 8.71 21.90 26.95
N TRP A 457 7.44 21.55 26.72
CA TRP A 457 6.92 21.26 25.37
C TRP A 457 7.15 22.39 24.34
N GLU A 458 7.12 23.66 24.76
CA GLU A 458 7.36 24.82 23.89
C GLU A 458 8.78 24.84 23.31
N ARG A 459 9.77 24.30 24.02
CA ARG A 459 11.14 24.14 23.52
C ARG A 459 11.15 23.22 22.30
N TYR A 460 10.51 22.06 22.42
CA TYR A 460 10.43 21.08 21.35
C TYR A 460 9.60 21.60 20.17
N LEU A 461 8.55 22.38 20.44
CA LEU A 461 7.83 23.11 19.38
C LEU A 461 8.77 24.06 18.61
N ASN A 462 9.63 24.82 19.29
CA ASN A 462 10.59 25.69 18.61
C ASN A 462 11.55 24.90 17.71
N GLU A 463 12.04 23.75 18.18
CA GLU A 463 12.92 22.87 17.39
C GLU A 463 12.17 22.23 16.20
N ALA A 464 10.92 21.81 16.40
CA ALA A 464 10.04 21.29 15.35
C ALA A 464 9.72 22.35 14.28
N GLN A 465 9.48 23.59 14.70
CA GLN A 465 9.27 24.73 13.80
C GLN A 465 10.50 24.97 12.91
N ILE A 466 11.71 24.93 13.50
CA ILE A 466 12.96 25.06 12.74
C ILE A 466 13.09 23.92 11.73
N TYR A 467 12.79 22.68 12.13
CA TYR A 467 12.83 21.53 11.24
C TYR A 467 11.94 21.72 10.01
N VAL A 468 10.64 22.02 10.22
CA VAL A 468 9.68 22.13 9.12
C VAL A 468 10.01 23.30 8.19
N ASP A 469 10.50 24.43 8.72
CA ASP A 469 10.91 25.57 7.91
C ASP A 469 12.19 25.29 7.12
N GLN A 470 13.18 24.62 7.72
CA GLN A 470 14.44 24.32 7.04
C GLN A 470 14.22 23.37 5.86
N TYR A 471 13.61 22.20 6.10
CA TYR A 471 13.40 21.23 5.03
C TYR A 471 12.43 21.72 3.96
N LEU A 472 11.48 22.60 4.29
CA LEU A 472 10.59 23.21 3.30
C LEU A 472 11.35 24.13 2.34
N ASN A 473 12.34 24.88 2.84
CA ASN A 473 13.11 25.85 2.05
C ASN A 473 14.39 25.28 1.42
N ASP A 474 14.89 24.13 1.90
CA ASP A 474 16.12 23.53 1.41
C ASP A 474 15.92 22.77 0.09
N LYS A 475 16.29 23.44 -1.02
CA LYS A 475 16.31 22.84 -2.35
C LYS A 475 17.36 21.73 -2.51
N GLY A 476 18.40 21.69 -1.66
CA GLY A 476 19.41 20.63 -1.67
C GLY A 476 18.90 19.31 -1.10
N SER A 477 17.83 19.36 -0.30
CA SER A 477 17.13 18.19 0.24
C SER A 477 15.96 17.76 -0.66
N ARG A 478 16.15 17.81 -1.98
CA ARG A 478 15.16 17.44 -3.00
C ARG A 478 15.76 16.58 -4.10
N THR A 479 14.90 15.78 -4.74
CA THR A 479 15.16 15.30 -6.10
C THR A 479 15.01 16.45 -7.11
N ASP A 480 15.48 16.26 -8.35
CA ASP A 480 15.37 17.28 -9.40
C ASP A 480 13.91 17.72 -9.67
N ALA A 481 12.94 16.83 -9.45
CA ALA A 481 11.51 17.08 -9.58
C ALA A 481 10.78 17.34 -8.24
N GLY A 482 11.50 17.46 -7.13
CA GLY A 482 10.98 18.08 -5.91
C GLY A 482 10.43 17.15 -4.84
N MET A 483 10.65 15.83 -4.92
CA MET A 483 10.43 14.95 -3.77
C MET A 483 11.49 15.22 -2.69
N LEU A 484 11.14 15.13 -1.41
CA LEU A 484 12.11 15.15 -0.31
C LEU A 484 13.17 14.09 -0.52
N TRP A 485 14.42 14.49 -0.41
CA TRP A 485 15.55 13.60 -0.59
C TRP A 485 16.65 13.97 0.41
N TYR A 486 16.81 13.16 1.44
CA TYR A 486 17.77 13.38 2.52
C TYR A 486 19.11 12.75 2.15
N SER A 487 20.10 13.59 1.85
CA SER A 487 21.37 13.15 1.25
C SER A 487 22.17 12.13 2.05
N SER A 488 21.96 12.03 3.35
CA SER A 488 22.62 11.04 4.21
C SER A 488 22.03 9.62 4.10
N VAL A 489 20.75 9.48 3.74
CA VAL A 489 20.00 8.21 3.88
C VAL A 489 19.19 7.83 2.64
N SER A 490 18.78 8.79 1.82
CA SER A 490 17.90 8.55 0.65
C SER A 490 18.58 7.88 -0.55
N GLY A 491 19.81 7.40 -0.39
CA GLY A 491 20.44 6.50 -1.36
C GLY A 491 19.76 5.11 -1.41
N TRP A 492 18.97 4.75 -0.39
CA TRP A 492 18.14 3.54 -0.35
C TRP A 492 16.79 3.85 0.31
N GLY A 493 15.69 3.62 -0.41
CA GLY A 493 14.36 3.86 0.14
C GLY A 493 14.07 5.35 0.31
N SER A 494 14.37 6.15 -0.73
CA SER A 494 14.13 7.59 -0.73
C SER A 494 12.68 7.95 -0.45
N ALA A 495 11.71 7.20 -1.01
CA ALA A 495 10.29 7.42 -0.79
C ALA A 495 9.87 7.16 0.67
N ARG A 496 10.44 6.15 1.32
CA ARG A 496 10.27 5.88 2.77
C ARG A 496 10.70 7.06 3.61
N HIS A 497 11.89 7.60 3.34
CA HIS A 497 12.42 8.75 4.06
C HIS A 497 11.60 10.02 3.80
N ALA A 498 11.19 10.26 2.55
CA ALA A 498 10.30 11.36 2.19
C ALA A 498 8.99 11.27 2.98
N MET A 499 8.31 10.12 2.97
CA MET A 499 7.03 9.95 3.64
C MET A 499 7.12 9.94 5.17
N ALA A 500 8.21 9.42 5.75
CA ALA A 500 8.49 9.55 7.17
C ALA A 500 8.69 11.01 7.59
N GLY A 501 9.41 11.80 6.78
CA GLY A 501 9.56 13.24 6.97
C GLY A 501 8.22 14.00 6.85
N VAL A 502 7.44 13.72 5.81
CA VAL A 502 6.12 14.34 5.58
C VAL A 502 5.13 14.00 6.69
N PHE A 503 5.20 12.79 7.25
CA PHE A 503 4.41 12.43 8.42
C PHE A 503 4.67 13.37 9.61
N LEU A 504 5.91 13.81 9.83
CA LEU A 504 6.21 14.81 10.87
C LEU A 504 5.55 16.16 10.60
N TYR A 505 5.43 16.59 9.33
CA TYR A 505 4.63 17.77 8.97
C TYR A 505 3.14 17.56 9.27
N CYS A 506 2.61 16.36 9.03
CA CYS A 506 1.23 16.02 9.36
C CYS A 506 0.97 16.13 10.88
N ILE A 507 1.89 15.60 11.70
CA ILE A 507 1.83 15.72 13.16
C ILE A 507 1.95 17.18 13.61
N PHE A 508 2.88 17.93 13.03
CA PHE A 508 3.05 19.36 13.31
C PHE A 508 1.76 20.13 13.06
N ASN A 509 1.14 19.96 11.89
CA ASN A 509 -0.12 20.61 11.55
C ASN A 509 -1.25 20.21 12.50
N THR A 510 -1.29 18.92 12.88
CA THR A 510 -2.30 18.38 13.79
C THR A 510 -2.18 18.99 15.19
N TYR A 511 -0.97 19.16 15.71
CA TYR A 511 -0.74 19.68 17.06
C TYR A 511 -0.85 21.20 17.13
N HIS A 512 -0.32 21.89 16.13
CA HIS A 512 -0.03 23.32 16.23
C HIS A 512 -0.91 24.19 15.34
N LYS A 513 -1.63 23.59 14.38
CA LYS A 513 -2.59 24.27 13.50
C LYS A 513 -2.01 25.56 12.91
N PRO A 514 -0.87 25.49 12.20
CA PRO A 514 -0.27 26.67 11.60
C PRO A 514 -1.25 27.31 10.60
N GLU A 515 -1.35 28.64 10.62
CA GLU A 515 -2.19 29.41 9.69
C GLU A 515 -1.57 29.54 8.28
N ASP A 516 -0.27 29.25 8.14
CA ASP A 516 0.42 29.35 6.86
C ASP A 516 0.15 28.08 6.01
N PRO A 517 -0.53 28.19 4.85
CA PRO A 517 -0.89 27.03 4.04
C PRO A 517 0.33 26.32 3.44
N LYS A 518 1.53 26.90 3.48
CA LYS A 518 2.74 26.29 2.91
C LYS A 518 3.02 24.89 3.45
N TYR A 519 2.71 24.61 4.72
CA TYR A 519 2.98 23.30 5.32
C TYR A 519 2.01 22.24 4.77
N PHE A 520 0.73 22.57 4.67
CA PHE A 520 -0.26 21.69 4.05
C PHE A 520 0.06 21.45 2.58
N ASN A 521 0.36 22.51 1.83
CA ASN A 521 0.71 22.43 0.41
C ASN A 521 1.92 21.55 0.19
N PHE A 522 2.91 21.65 1.07
CA PHE A 522 4.07 20.79 1.03
C PHE A 522 3.70 19.31 1.24
N ILE A 523 2.89 18.99 2.25
CA ILE A 523 2.39 17.61 2.46
C ILE A 523 1.71 17.07 1.21
N GLN A 524 0.78 17.84 0.62
CA GLN A 524 0.05 17.42 -0.57
C GLN A 524 0.97 17.25 -1.78
N GLN A 525 1.92 18.16 -2.02
CA GLN A 525 2.89 18.03 -3.12
C GLN A 525 3.73 16.76 -3.01
N GLN A 526 4.16 16.41 -1.80
CA GLN A 526 4.94 15.19 -1.58
C GLN A 526 4.09 13.93 -1.79
N ALA A 527 2.82 13.94 -1.36
CA ALA A 527 1.89 12.84 -1.63
C ALA A 527 1.58 12.72 -3.13
N ASP A 528 1.29 13.82 -3.81
CA ASP A 528 1.03 13.86 -5.25
C ASP A 528 2.22 13.28 -6.03
N TYR A 529 3.47 13.58 -5.63
CA TYR A 529 4.67 12.98 -6.24
C TYR A 529 4.64 11.45 -6.14
N ILE A 530 4.42 10.90 -4.94
CA ILE A 530 4.36 9.45 -4.69
C ILE A 530 3.19 8.80 -5.46
N LEU A 531 2.10 9.53 -5.63
CA LEU A 531 0.88 9.06 -6.27
C LEU A 531 0.80 9.34 -7.78
N GLY A 532 1.90 9.76 -8.42
CA GLY A 532 2.03 9.79 -9.88
C GLY A 532 2.41 11.13 -10.50
N ASN A 533 2.38 12.23 -9.74
CA ASN A 533 2.85 13.55 -10.19
C ASN A 533 4.39 13.66 -10.13
N ASN A 534 5.07 12.82 -10.90
CA ASN A 534 6.53 12.74 -10.98
C ASN A 534 6.97 12.68 -12.46
N PRO A 535 8.28 12.67 -12.78
CA PRO A 535 8.75 12.66 -14.17
C PRO A 535 8.45 11.37 -14.96
N PHE A 536 8.19 10.26 -14.25
CA PHE A 536 7.92 8.95 -14.85
C PHE A 536 6.43 8.60 -14.90
N ASN A 537 5.52 9.52 -14.54
CA ASN A 537 4.05 9.42 -14.62
C ASN A 537 3.51 8.07 -14.09
N ARG A 538 4.05 7.61 -12.97
CA ARG A 538 3.63 6.38 -12.29
C ARG A 538 3.60 6.58 -10.79
N SER A 539 2.64 5.97 -10.12
CA SER A 539 2.70 5.90 -8.66
C SER A 539 3.84 4.97 -8.22
N LEU A 540 4.37 5.24 -7.03
CA LEU A 540 5.30 4.37 -6.32
C LEU A 540 4.59 3.43 -5.31
N VAL A 541 3.26 3.47 -5.25
CA VAL A 541 2.44 2.62 -4.38
C VAL A 541 1.78 1.54 -5.21
N VAL A 542 2.04 0.27 -4.91
CA VAL A 542 1.50 -0.88 -5.63
C VAL A 542 -0.04 -0.91 -5.55
N GLY A 543 -0.70 -1.06 -6.69
CA GLY A 543 -2.14 -1.12 -6.86
C GLY A 543 -2.89 0.22 -6.68
N SER A 544 -2.17 1.34 -6.58
CA SER A 544 -2.80 2.66 -6.40
C SER A 544 -3.46 3.17 -7.68
N ILE A 545 -2.84 2.98 -8.84
CA ILE A 545 -3.30 3.39 -10.17
C ILE A 545 -3.06 2.24 -11.15
N PRO A 546 -4.04 1.34 -11.35
CA PRO A 546 -3.88 0.15 -12.19
C PRO A 546 -3.21 0.44 -13.54
N GLY A 547 -2.09 -0.22 -13.81
CA GLY A 547 -1.31 -0.09 -15.05
C GLY A 547 -0.27 1.04 -15.03
N HIS A 548 -0.27 1.86 -13.99
CA HIS A 548 0.65 2.98 -13.75
C HIS A 548 1.23 2.95 -12.34
N ASP A 549 1.27 1.79 -11.72
CA ASP A 549 1.88 1.47 -10.43
C ASP A 549 3.01 0.44 -10.60
N PRO A 550 3.84 0.18 -9.56
CA PRO A 550 4.90 -0.82 -9.66
C PRO A 550 4.35 -2.25 -9.73
N LEU A 551 4.85 -3.04 -10.67
CA LEU A 551 4.46 -4.43 -10.91
C LEU A 551 5.52 -5.43 -10.41
N ASN A 552 6.76 -4.96 -10.22
CA ASN A 552 7.93 -5.80 -9.99
C ASN A 552 8.66 -5.40 -8.70
N VAL A 553 7.94 -5.20 -7.59
CA VAL A 553 8.60 -4.96 -6.30
C VAL A 553 9.38 -6.20 -5.82
N HIS A 554 10.51 -5.99 -5.14
CA HIS A 554 11.39 -7.02 -4.59
C HIS A 554 10.70 -7.72 -3.40
N HIS A 555 9.83 -8.70 -3.66
CA HIS A 555 9.08 -9.38 -2.60
C HIS A 555 8.78 -10.83 -2.95
N ARG A 556 9.32 -11.76 -2.14
CA ARG A 556 9.28 -13.20 -2.39
C ARG A 556 7.85 -13.75 -2.45
N GLY A 557 7.03 -13.38 -1.47
CA GLY A 557 5.64 -13.86 -1.33
C GLY A 557 4.72 -13.44 -2.47
N SER A 558 4.93 -12.26 -3.07
CA SER A 558 4.09 -11.74 -4.16
C SER A 558 4.60 -12.14 -5.54
N HIS A 559 5.92 -12.32 -5.68
CA HIS A 559 6.54 -12.80 -6.91
C HIS A 559 6.15 -14.25 -7.22
N GLY A 560 6.39 -15.15 -6.26
CA GLY A 560 6.26 -16.61 -6.37
C GLY A 560 7.02 -17.26 -7.54
N GLY A 561 8.14 -16.64 -7.92
CA GLY A 561 9.27 -17.28 -8.61
C GLY A 561 10.18 -18.08 -7.68
N TYR A 562 11.35 -18.51 -8.16
CA TYR A 562 12.43 -19.14 -7.39
C TYR A 562 13.74 -18.31 -7.35
N SER A 563 13.77 -17.16 -8.03
CA SER A 563 14.79 -16.13 -7.87
C SER A 563 14.20 -14.76 -8.27
N PRO A 564 14.82 -13.62 -7.97
CA PRO A 564 14.30 -12.31 -8.39
C PRO A 564 14.11 -12.17 -9.90
N ILE A 565 14.91 -12.88 -10.71
CA ILE A 565 14.87 -12.81 -12.18
C ILE A 565 14.17 -14.00 -12.83
N SER A 566 13.71 -14.98 -12.04
CA SER A 566 12.97 -16.11 -12.58
C SER A 566 11.59 -15.65 -13.06
N PRO A 567 10.95 -16.42 -13.95
CA PRO A 567 9.52 -16.28 -14.18
C PRO A 567 8.72 -16.46 -12.87
N PRO A 568 7.50 -15.89 -12.80
CA PRO A 568 6.89 -15.02 -13.82
C PRO A 568 7.57 -13.64 -13.95
N GLU A 569 7.44 -13.00 -15.11
CA GLU A 569 8.06 -11.68 -15.34
C GLU A 569 7.55 -10.64 -14.32
N HIS A 570 6.24 -10.59 -14.13
CA HIS A 570 5.58 -9.74 -13.12
C HIS A 570 5.23 -10.53 -11.87
N ASN A 571 5.14 -9.81 -10.74
CA ASN A 571 4.65 -10.43 -9.51
C ASN A 571 3.22 -10.92 -9.74
N MET A 572 2.92 -12.16 -9.35
CA MET A 572 1.60 -12.73 -9.60
C MET A 572 0.52 -12.12 -8.72
N TYR A 573 0.90 -11.79 -7.49
CA TYR A 573 -0.01 -11.20 -6.53
C TYR A 573 0.32 -9.72 -6.44
N THR A 574 -0.69 -8.88 -6.64
CA THR A 574 -0.55 -7.45 -6.39
C THR A 574 -0.30 -7.25 -4.90
N LEU A 575 0.88 -6.73 -4.57
CA LEU A 575 1.29 -6.44 -3.20
C LEU A 575 0.68 -5.10 -2.75
N TYR A 576 -0.64 -5.05 -2.69
CA TYR A 576 -1.42 -3.82 -2.48
C TYR A 576 -0.84 -2.94 -1.38
N GLY A 577 -0.63 -1.67 -1.74
CA GLY A 577 -0.20 -0.62 -0.84
C GLY A 577 1.28 -0.57 -0.53
N ALA A 578 2.09 -1.52 -1.01
CA ALA A 578 3.53 -1.47 -0.80
C ALA A 578 4.10 -0.20 -1.42
N LEU A 579 4.85 0.58 -0.64
CA LEU A 579 5.61 1.72 -1.14
C LEU A 579 6.96 1.22 -1.63
N ALA A 580 7.21 1.30 -2.94
CA ALA A 580 8.53 1.02 -3.51
C ALA A 580 9.57 2.00 -2.95
N GLY A 581 10.83 1.58 -2.90
CA GLY A 581 11.94 2.40 -2.37
C GLY A 581 12.05 3.79 -2.98
N GLY A 582 11.66 3.95 -4.24
CA GLY A 582 11.57 5.25 -4.89
C GLY A 582 12.84 5.63 -5.65
N PRO A 583 12.84 6.82 -6.27
CA PRO A 583 13.87 7.21 -7.22
C PRO A 583 15.20 7.59 -6.56
N LEU A 584 16.26 7.62 -7.37
CA LEU A 584 17.50 8.32 -7.02
C LEU A 584 17.30 9.84 -7.03
N GLN A 585 18.33 10.60 -6.65
CA GLN A 585 18.23 12.07 -6.53
C GLN A 585 17.87 12.76 -7.87
N ASP A 586 18.26 12.18 -9.01
CA ASP A 586 17.95 12.70 -10.35
C ASP A 586 16.59 12.23 -10.90
N ASP A 587 15.71 11.73 -10.01
CA ASP A 587 14.40 11.14 -10.33
C ASP A 587 14.47 9.89 -11.22
N SER A 588 15.63 9.25 -11.36
CA SER A 588 15.74 7.96 -12.04
C SER A 588 15.12 6.85 -11.19
N TRP A 589 14.20 6.11 -11.80
CA TRP A 589 13.51 4.97 -11.21
C TRP A 589 13.11 3.98 -12.29
N ASP A 590 13.28 2.70 -12.02
CA ASP A 590 12.92 1.59 -12.87
C ASP A 590 12.17 0.51 -12.08
N ASP A 591 11.12 -0.04 -12.69
CA ASP A 591 10.32 -1.10 -12.09
C ASP A 591 10.99 -2.47 -12.30
N ASP A 592 12.14 -2.67 -11.65
CA ASP A 592 12.94 -3.90 -11.69
C ASP A 592 12.97 -4.59 -10.32
N ARG A 593 12.46 -5.83 -10.27
CA ARG A 593 12.46 -6.67 -9.06
C ARG A 593 13.85 -6.97 -8.54
N ASN A 594 14.87 -6.98 -9.39
CA ASN A 594 16.24 -7.22 -8.96
C ASN A 594 16.92 -5.93 -8.43
N ASN A 595 16.30 -4.76 -8.62
CA ASN A 595 16.77 -3.50 -8.06
C ASN A 595 16.21 -3.27 -6.65
N TYR A 596 16.79 -3.95 -5.66
CA TYR A 596 16.44 -3.81 -4.25
C TYR A 596 16.76 -2.42 -3.64
N ILE A 597 17.29 -1.47 -4.42
CA ILE A 597 17.49 -0.09 -3.94
C ILE A 597 16.22 0.73 -4.15
N THR A 598 15.65 0.67 -5.35
CA THR A 598 14.51 1.50 -5.78
C THR A 598 13.17 0.75 -5.73
N ASN A 599 13.20 -0.58 -5.72
CA ASN A 599 12.03 -1.46 -5.79
C ASN A 599 11.87 -2.41 -4.59
N GLU A 600 12.71 -2.30 -3.55
CA GLU A 600 12.45 -2.93 -2.25
C GLU A 600 11.22 -2.32 -1.59
N VAL A 601 10.58 -3.11 -0.73
CA VAL A 601 9.40 -2.75 0.04
C VAL A 601 9.59 -3.28 1.46
N SER A 602 9.16 -2.52 2.49
CA SER A 602 9.27 -2.99 3.87
C SER A 602 8.21 -2.40 4.80
N CYS A 603 8.05 -3.04 5.96
CA CYS A 603 7.20 -2.54 7.05
C CYS A 603 7.50 -1.09 7.41
N ASP A 604 8.77 -0.70 7.42
CA ASP A 604 9.18 0.65 7.77
C ASP A 604 8.96 1.66 6.63
N TYR A 605 8.99 1.22 5.36
CA TYR A 605 8.65 2.07 4.20
C TYR A 605 7.21 2.53 4.23
N ASN A 606 6.32 1.62 4.62
CA ASN A 606 4.89 1.88 4.70
C ASN A 606 4.48 2.67 5.96
N ALA A 607 5.36 2.81 6.95
CA ALA A 607 5.03 3.37 8.25
C ALA A 607 4.64 4.85 8.18
N GLY A 608 5.48 5.67 7.53
CA GLY A 608 5.22 7.11 7.36
C GLY A 608 4.04 7.40 6.42
N ILE A 609 4.02 6.75 5.25
CA ILE A 609 3.00 7.01 4.22
C ILE A 609 1.59 6.70 4.72
N THR A 610 1.40 5.66 5.53
CA THR A 610 0.09 5.33 6.12
C THR A 610 -0.46 6.50 6.93
N GLY A 611 0.39 7.14 7.74
CA GLY A 611 0.02 8.35 8.48
C GLY A 611 -0.25 9.57 7.58
N VAL A 612 0.50 9.73 6.48
CA VAL A 612 0.28 10.82 5.51
C VAL A 612 -1.07 10.66 4.80
N MET A 613 -1.41 9.46 4.35
CA MET A 613 -2.70 9.18 3.69
C MET A 613 -3.89 9.36 4.66
N ALA A 614 -3.71 8.94 5.92
CA ALA A 614 -4.69 9.26 6.97
C ALA A 614 -4.83 10.78 7.17
N TYR A 615 -3.73 11.54 7.27
CA TYR A 615 -3.81 13.00 7.40
C TYR A 615 -4.60 13.64 6.24
N LEU A 616 -4.37 13.21 5.00
CA LEU A 616 -5.01 13.76 3.80
C LEU A 616 -6.43 13.28 3.53
N THR A 617 -6.91 12.24 4.24
CA THR A 617 -8.25 11.67 4.08
C THR A 617 -9.40 12.70 4.04
N PRO A 618 -9.43 13.78 4.85
CA PRO A 618 -10.48 14.80 4.76
C PRO A 618 -10.58 15.51 3.40
N TRP A 619 -9.53 15.45 2.58
CA TRP A 619 -9.46 16.00 1.22
C TRP A 619 -9.47 14.93 0.14
N THR A 620 -9.91 13.71 0.47
CA THR A 620 -9.99 12.61 -0.49
C THR A 620 -10.92 12.97 -1.65
N VAL A 621 -10.49 12.66 -2.87
CA VAL A 621 -11.30 12.72 -4.08
C VAL A 621 -11.43 11.28 -4.57
N PRO A 622 -12.62 10.65 -4.38
CA PRO A 622 -12.82 9.27 -4.80
C PRO A 622 -12.52 9.09 -6.28
N ASP A 623 -11.84 8.00 -6.60
CA ASP A 623 -11.65 7.56 -7.98
C ASP A 623 -12.44 6.27 -8.25
N ASN A 624 -12.42 5.81 -9.50
CA ASN A 624 -13.12 4.59 -9.92
C ASN A 624 -12.18 3.38 -9.99
N PHE A 625 -11.02 3.42 -9.32
CA PHE A 625 -10.11 2.27 -9.31
C PHE A 625 -10.60 1.23 -8.31
N GLU A 626 -10.99 0.07 -8.82
CA GLU A 626 -11.39 -1.07 -7.99
C GLU A 626 -10.16 -1.87 -7.53
N ILE A 627 -10.25 -2.39 -6.30
CA ILE A 627 -9.29 -3.37 -5.79
C ILE A 627 -9.66 -4.72 -6.41
N ASP A 628 -8.72 -5.35 -7.12
CA ASP A 628 -8.91 -6.70 -7.64
C ASP A 628 -8.76 -7.71 -6.49
N GLU A 629 -9.92 -8.12 -5.96
CA GLU A 629 -10.01 -9.16 -4.95
C GLU A 629 -10.22 -10.55 -5.56
N SER A 630 -10.16 -10.69 -6.89
CA SER A 630 -10.33 -11.97 -7.53
C SER A 630 -9.15 -12.89 -7.22
N GLU A 631 -9.46 -14.11 -6.82
CA GLU A 631 -8.42 -15.13 -6.72
C GLU A 631 -8.03 -15.59 -8.13
N PRO A 632 -6.73 -15.66 -8.48
CA PRO A 632 -6.30 -16.20 -9.75
C PRO A 632 -6.74 -17.66 -9.89
N GLU A 633 -7.14 -18.04 -11.10
CA GLU A 633 -7.54 -19.41 -11.41
C GLU A 633 -6.41 -20.39 -11.11
N ALA A 634 -6.68 -21.32 -10.20
CA ALA A 634 -5.75 -22.33 -9.74
C ALA A 634 -5.81 -23.58 -10.63
N ASP A 635 -5.51 -23.43 -11.92
CA ASP A 635 -5.41 -24.58 -12.84
C ASP A 635 -4.06 -25.27 -12.67
N ALA A 636 -4.09 -26.60 -12.64
CA ALA A 636 -2.89 -27.42 -12.67
C ALA A 636 -3.06 -28.63 -13.59
N HIS A 637 -2.10 -28.84 -14.47
CA HIS A 637 -2.05 -29.94 -15.40
C HIS A 637 -0.78 -30.74 -15.14
N LEU A 638 -0.92 -32.03 -14.92
CA LEU A 638 0.18 -32.97 -14.87
C LEU A 638 0.11 -33.85 -16.12
N VAL A 639 1.11 -33.74 -16.98
CA VAL A 639 1.24 -34.55 -18.19
C VAL A 639 2.37 -35.55 -17.99
N LEU A 640 2.06 -36.83 -18.12
CA LEU A 640 3.06 -37.91 -18.08
C LEU A 640 3.35 -38.36 -19.50
N ASN A 641 4.58 -38.15 -19.95
CA ASN A 641 5.11 -38.63 -21.22
C ASN A 641 5.97 -39.87 -20.97
N ILE A 642 5.85 -40.88 -21.83
CA ILE A 642 6.72 -42.07 -21.77
C ILE A 642 7.58 -42.07 -23.02
N GLU A 643 8.90 -41.97 -22.85
CA GLU A 643 9.86 -42.04 -23.95
C GLU A 643 10.63 -43.37 -23.89
N LYS A 644 10.70 -44.07 -25.01
CA LYS A 644 11.62 -45.21 -25.14
C LYS A 644 13.03 -44.67 -25.42
N SER A 645 13.95 -44.80 -24.47
CA SER A 645 15.32 -44.30 -24.61
C SER A 645 16.25 -45.31 -25.27
N TRP A 646 16.14 -46.61 -24.95
CA TRP A 646 16.92 -47.72 -25.53
C TRP A 646 16.10 -49.02 -25.57
N MET A 647 16.68 -50.14 -26.03
CA MET A 647 15.96 -51.38 -26.38
C MET A 647 14.88 -51.79 -25.37
N ASP A 648 15.23 -51.80 -24.09
CA ASP A 648 14.39 -52.07 -22.92
C ASP A 648 14.32 -50.90 -21.93
N VAL A 649 14.85 -49.72 -22.25
CA VAL A 649 14.90 -48.58 -21.31
C VAL A 649 13.83 -47.56 -21.64
N TYR A 650 13.02 -47.21 -20.65
CA TYR A 650 11.95 -46.23 -20.75
C TYR A 650 12.21 -45.08 -19.78
N ARG A 651 11.97 -43.86 -20.24
CA ARG A 651 12.01 -42.65 -19.45
C ARG A 651 10.58 -42.14 -19.28
N ILE A 652 10.14 -42.03 -18.03
CA ILE A 652 8.91 -41.34 -17.68
C ILE A 652 9.28 -39.88 -17.49
N ILE A 653 8.64 -38.99 -18.25
CA ILE A 653 8.77 -37.55 -18.14
C ILE A 653 7.47 -37.02 -17.54
N ALA A 654 7.53 -36.43 -16.36
CA ALA A 654 6.41 -35.71 -15.77
C ALA A 654 6.57 -34.22 -16.09
N ASP A 655 5.60 -33.66 -16.79
CA ASP A 655 5.48 -32.24 -17.08
C ASP A 655 4.37 -31.68 -16.20
N VAL A 656 4.73 -30.88 -15.20
CA VAL A 656 3.74 -30.23 -14.35
C VAL A 656 3.62 -28.78 -14.79
N GLU A 657 2.44 -28.39 -15.24
CA GLU A 657 2.05 -27.03 -15.55
C GLU A 657 1.07 -26.54 -14.48
N THR A 658 1.29 -25.35 -13.95
CA THR A 658 0.43 -24.76 -12.93
C THR A 658 0.35 -23.26 -13.13
N LYS A 659 -0.82 -22.66 -12.92
CA LYS A 659 -1.01 -21.20 -12.91
C LYS A 659 -0.65 -20.55 -11.57
N LEU A 660 -0.34 -21.34 -10.54
CA LEU A 660 0.03 -20.85 -9.20
C LEU A 660 1.31 -21.53 -8.70
N PRO A 661 2.06 -20.95 -7.76
CA PRO A 661 3.27 -21.58 -7.26
C PRO A 661 2.97 -22.82 -6.42
N THR A 662 3.52 -23.99 -6.73
CA THR A 662 3.29 -25.20 -5.92
C THR A 662 4.56 -25.54 -5.12
N PRO A 663 4.51 -25.66 -3.77
CA PRO A 663 5.66 -26.09 -2.97
C PRO A 663 6.15 -27.48 -3.31
N ALA A 664 5.23 -28.41 -3.51
CA ALA A 664 5.59 -29.77 -3.80
C ALA A 664 4.52 -30.49 -4.59
N TRP A 665 4.93 -31.47 -5.37
CA TRP A 665 4.02 -32.46 -5.90
C TRP A 665 4.55 -33.85 -5.59
N GLU A 666 3.64 -34.79 -5.40
CA GLU A 666 3.93 -36.21 -5.24
C GLU A 666 3.07 -36.99 -6.24
N VAL A 667 3.74 -37.82 -7.03
CA VAL A 667 3.12 -38.65 -8.06
C VAL A 667 3.44 -40.10 -7.76
N GLU A 668 2.42 -40.95 -7.88
CA GLU A 668 2.50 -42.39 -7.65
C GLU A 668 2.12 -43.14 -8.94
N PHE A 669 2.96 -44.04 -9.46
CA PHE A 669 2.54 -44.90 -10.57
C PHE A 669 2.90 -46.37 -10.34
N THR A 670 2.14 -47.26 -10.95
CA THR A 670 2.38 -48.71 -10.88
C THR A 670 3.22 -49.14 -12.07
N LEU A 671 4.33 -49.82 -11.80
CA LEU A 671 5.20 -50.40 -12.81
C LEU A 671 4.66 -51.75 -13.33
N PRO A 672 4.92 -52.10 -14.61
CA PRO A 672 4.56 -53.40 -15.19
C PRO A 672 5.20 -54.63 -14.49
N GLU A 673 4.90 -55.85 -14.93
CA GLU A 673 5.38 -57.08 -14.25
C GLU A 673 6.75 -57.51 -14.79
N GLY A 674 7.73 -57.81 -13.92
CA GLY A 674 9.05 -58.34 -14.32
C GLY A 674 10.25 -57.37 -14.27
N HIS A 675 10.15 -56.22 -13.60
CA HIS A 675 11.22 -55.22 -13.56
C HIS A 675 12.30 -55.44 -12.50
N ILE A 676 13.53 -55.00 -12.82
CA ILE A 676 14.67 -54.91 -11.91
C ILE A 676 15.17 -53.45 -11.89
N PHE A 677 15.33 -52.89 -10.68
CA PHE A 677 15.85 -51.55 -10.41
C PHE A 677 17.38 -51.57 -10.42
N ASP A 678 18.04 -51.00 -11.44
CA ASP A 678 19.51 -50.97 -11.49
C ASP A 678 20.15 -49.56 -11.48
N ASP A 679 19.43 -48.45 -11.77
CA ASP A 679 20.05 -47.11 -11.72
C ASP A 679 19.07 -45.96 -11.41
N PHE A 680 19.22 -45.31 -10.25
CA PHE A 680 18.37 -44.20 -9.79
C PHE A 680 18.79 -42.85 -10.39
N SER A 681 18.78 -42.71 -11.72
CA SER A 681 19.01 -41.41 -12.37
C SER A 681 17.72 -40.59 -12.47
N ALA A 682 17.22 -40.13 -11.32
CA ALA A 682 16.16 -39.13 -11.28
C ALA A 682 16.77 -37.76 -11.68
N THR A 683 16.22 -37.13 -12.71
CA THR A 683 16.51 -35.73 -13.01
C THR A 683 15.40 -34.86 -12.45
N ASN A 684 15.81 -33.90 -11.62
CA ASN A 684 14.97 -32.87 -11.04
C ASN A 684 13.90 -33.32 -10.01
N CYS A 685 13.87 -34.59 -9.61
CA CYS A 685 12.93 -35.13 -8.62
C CYS A 685 13.63 -36.08 -7.62
N TYR A 686 12.99 -36.35 -6.48
CA TYR A 686 13.40 -37.37 -5.50
C TYR A 686 12.42 -38.53 -5.49
N VAL A 687 12.92 -39.76 -5.50
CA VAL A 687 12.12 -40.95 -5.22
C VAL A 687 11.75 -40.96 -3.74
N VAL A 688 10.45 -40.96 -3.44
CA VAL A 688 9.89 -41.00 -2.08
C VAL A 688 9.89 -42.42 -1.54
N ASN A 689 9.42 -43.39 -2.34
CA ASN A 689 9.36 -44.80 -1.96
C ASN A 689 9.14 -45.69 -3.20
N TYR A 690 9.55 -46.95 -3.14
CA TYR A 690 9.18 -48.00 -4.08
C TYR A 690 8.72 -49.25 -3.30
N ASP A 691 7.50 -49.71 -3.55
CA ASP A 691 7.00 -50.98 -3.02
C ASP A 691 7.14 -52.08 -4.08
N GLU A 692 8.06 -53.01 -3.88
CA GLU A 692 8.31 -54.13 -4.78
C GLU A 692 7.10 -55.05 -5.00
N LYS A 693 6.21 -55.21 -4.00
CA LYS A 693 5.07 -56.13 -4.10
C LYS A 693 3.95 -55.56 -4.95
N THR A 694 3.65 -54.29 -4.73
CA THR A 694 2.61 -53.57 -5.48
C THR A 694 3.16 -52.97 -6.76
N ARG A 695 4.49 -52.86 -6.87
CA ARG A 695 5.27 -52.22 -7.94
C ARG A 695 5.01 -50.72 -8.05
N VAL A 696 4.57 -50.13 -6.94
CA VAL A 696 4.22 -48.72 -6.86
C VAL A 696 5.46 -47.90 -6.60
N LEU A 697 5.79 -46.99 -7.51
CA LEU A 697 6.86 -46.00 -7.36
C LEU A 697 6.26 -44.63 -7.05
N ARG A 698 6.77 -43.98 -6.00
CA ARG A 698 6.42 -42.61 -5.61
C ARG A 698 7.63 -41.71 -5.77
N PHE A 699 7.42 -40.53 -6.31
CA PHE A 699 8.45 -39.50 -6.46
C PHE A 699 7.83 -38.11 -6.29
N LYS A 700 8.67 -37.17 -5.85
CA LYS A 700 8.31 -35.78 -5.59
C LYS A 700 9.33 -34.82 -6.18
N ASN A 701 8.98 -33.56 -6.39
CA ASN A 701 9.98 -32.54 -6.75
C ASN A 701 11.06 -32.36 -5.67
N THR A 702 12.23 -31.89 -6.10
CA THR A 702 13.34 -31.54 -5.20
C THR A 702 13.22 -30.07 -4.74
N PRO A 703 13.56 -29.72 -3.48
CA PRO A 703 13.62 -28.32 -3.03
C PRO A 703 14.62 -27.47 -3.83
N TRP A 704 15.69 -28.09 -4.36
CA TRP A 704 16.76 -27.42 -5.12
C TRP A 704 16.38 -26.92 -6.52
N ASN A 705 15.21 -27.32 -7.03
CA ASN A 705 14.66 -26.84 -8.29
C ASN A 705 13.53 -25.82 -8.09
N GLY A 706 13.40 -25.31 -6.86
CA GLY A 706 12.40 -24.35 -6.44
C GLY A 706 10.98 -24.92 -6.33
N PRO A 707 10.04 -24.16 -5.77
CA PRO A 707 8.62 -24.39 -6.02
C PRO A 707 8.38 -24.37 -7.53
N LEU A 708 7.39 -25.12 -8.02
CA LEU A 708 6.88 -24.90 -9.38
C LEU A 708 6.43 -23.45 -9.42
N THR A 709 7.10 -22.59 -10.18
CA THR A 709 6.65 -21.20 -10.31
C THR A 709 5.45 -21.17 -11.23
N ALA A 710 4.54 -20.24 -11.00
CA ALA A 710 3.37 -20.14 -11.85
C ALA A 710 3.72 -19.93 -13.32
N ASN A 711 2.88 -20.47 -14.18
CA ASN A 711 2.96 -20.42 -15.64
C ASN A 711 4.26 -21.03 -16.19
N LEU A 712 4.91 -21.92 -15.45
CA LEU A 712 5.98 -22.76 -15.95
C LEU A 712 5.53 -24.22 -16.04
N THR A 713 5.97 -24.87 -17.11
CA THR A 713 6.01 -26.32 -17.21
C THR A 713 7.39 -26.77 -16.72
N GLN A 714 7.42 -27.65 -15.72
CA GLN A 714 8.67 -28.26 -15.28
C GLN A 714 8.66 -29.75 -15.63
N SER A 715 9.71 -30.18 -16.34
CA SER A 715 9.91 -31.56 -16.77
C SER A 715 10.81 -32.32 -15.82
N PHE A 716 10.38 -33.52 -15.44
CA PHE A 716 11.09 -34.40 -14.53
C PHE A 716 11.26 -35.77 -15.16
N GLY A 717 12.47 -36.32 -15.16
CA GLY A 717 12.76 -37.58 -15.82
C GLY A 717 13.07 -38.69 -14.82
N PHE A 718 12.50 -39.87 -15.03
CA PHE A 718 12.86 -41.10 -14.33
C PHE A 718 13.11 -42.22 -15.33
N GLN A 719 14.24 -42.94 -15.21
CA GLN A 719 14.60 -44.04 -16.12
C GLN A 719 14.33 -45.41 -15.47
N CYS A 720 13.76 -46.34 -16.24
CA CYS A 720 13.49 -47.71 -15.83
C CYS A 720 13.76 -48.72 -16.96
N HIS A 721 14.04 -49.97 -16.60
CA HIS A 721 14.27 -51.08 -17.54
C HIS A 721 13.06 -52.01 -17.63
N GLY A 722 12.78 -52.53 -18.84
CA GLY A 722 11.83 -53.61 -19.13
C GLY A 722 10.37 -53.21 -19.37
N ALA A 723 10.02 -51.92 -19.50
CA ALA A 723 8.63 -51.52 -19.77
C ALA A 723 8.15 -52.04 -21.14
N GLU A 724 6.92 -52.55 -21.23
CA GLU A 724 6.24 -52.79 -22.51
C GLU A 724 5.16 -51.72 -22.70
N GLU A 725 5.04 -51.22 -23.93
CA GLU A 725 4.07 -50.20 -24.32
C GLU A 725 2.64 -50.70 -24.02
N GLY A 726 1.94 -50.03 -23.08
CA GLY A 726 0.55 -50.37 -22.71
C GLY A 726 0.29 -50.83 -21.26
N HIS A 727 1.30 -50.87 -20.39
CA HIS A 727 1.13 -51.33 -18.99
C HIS A 727 1.39 -50.26 -17.92
N ILE A 728 1.63 -49.01 -18.31
CA ILE A 728 1.77 -47.88 -17.37
C ILE A 728 0.38 -47.29 -17.15
N ILE A 729 -0.09 -47.31 -15.90
CA ILE A 729 -1.40 -46.80 -15.49
C ILE A 729 -1.19 -45.45 -14.80
N LEU A 730 -2.06 -44.47 -15.09
CA LEU A 730 -2.05 -43.21 -14.37
C LEU A 730 -2.26 -43.44 -12.86
N PRO A 731 -1.59 -42.65 -11.98
CA PRO A 731 -1.90 -42.61 -10.56
C PRO A 731 -3.40 -42.61 -10.29
N ASP A 732 -3.85 -43.30 -9.24
CA ASP A 732 -5.19 -43.08 -8.72
C ASP A 732 -5.30 -41.71 -8.04
N HIS A 733 -4.17 -41.13 -7.64
CA HIS A 733 -4.08 -39.78 -7.11
C HIS A 733 -2.71 -39.17 -7.41
N ALA A 734 -2.69 -37.92 -7.88
CA ALA A 734 -1.52 -37.05 -7.84
C ALA A 734 -1.79 -35.97 -6.79
N ARG A 735 -0.82 -35.66 -5.93
CA ARG A 735 -0.96 -34.60 -4.91
C ARG A 735 -0.08 -33.43 -5.28
N LEU A 736 -0.71 -32.28 -5.50
CA LEU A 736 -0.03 -30.99 -5.46
C LEU A 736 -0.22 -30.46 -4.03
N TYR A 737 0.87 -30.34 -3.28
CA TYR A 737 0.87 -29.69 -1.99
C TYR A 737 0.74 -28.19 -2.21
N TYR A 738 -0.16 -27.60 -1.44
CA TYR A 738 -0.40 -26.18 -1.32
C TYR A 738 -0.89 -25.92 0.11
N PRO A 739 -1.04 -24.66 0.54
CA PRO A 739 -1.74 -24.36 1.78
C PRO A 739 -3.07 -25.13 1.81
N LYS A 740 -3.30 -25.89 2.89
CA LYS A 740 -4.40 -26.88 3.06
C LYS A 740 -5.82 -26.32 2.85
N SER A 741 -5.95 -25.02 2.59
CA SER A 741 -7.17 -24.24 2.48
C SER A 741 -7.64 -23.95 1.06
N LYS A 742 -6.94 -24.35 -0.02
CA LYS A 742 -7.39 -24.13 -1.40
C LYS A 742 -7.87 -25.40 -2.11
N THR A 743 -8.94 -25.23 -2.90
CA THR A 743 -9.41 -26.22 -3.86
C THR A 743 -8.99 -25.74 -5.26
N TYR A 744 -8.06 -26.44 -5.93
CA TYR A 744 -7.69 -26.16 -7.33
C TYR A 744 -8.91 -26.37 -8.24
N LYS A 745 -8.93 -25.85 -9.46
CA LYS A 745 -9.97 -26.21 -10.44
C LYS A 745 -9.29 -26.82 -11.65
N ASN A 746 -10.03 -27.64 -12.41
CA ASN A 746 -9.52 -28.20 -13.66
C ASN A 746 -8.21 -29.00 -13.47
N MET A 747 -8.04 -29.61 -12.30
CA MET A 747 -6.87 -30.43 -12.01
C MET A 747 -6.90 -31.67 -12.89
N ARG A 748 -6.01 -31.71 -13.87
CA ARG A 748 -5.99 -32.78 -14.88
C ARG A 748 -4.68 -33.52 -14.87
N LEU A 749 -4.76 -34.85 -14.82
CA LEU A 749 -3.66 -35.77 -15.01
C LEU A 749 -3.83 -36.47 -16.36
N SER A 750 -2.91 -36.27 -17.29
CA SER A 750 -2.96 -36.86 -18.63
C SER A 750 -1.76 -37.77 -18.88
N LEU A 751 -1.98 -38.96 -19.41
CA LEU A 751 -0.93 -39.84 -19.93
C LEU A 751 -0.84 -39.66 -21.44
N VAL A 752 0.36 -39.50 -21.96
CA VAL A 752 0.61 -39.23 -23.38
C VAL A 752 1.66 -40.20 -23.91
N SER A 753 1.41 -40.72 -25.12
CA SER A 753 2.30 -41.61 -25.86
C SER A 753 3.56 -40.89 -26.37
N PRO A 754 4.60 -41.64 -26.80
CA PRO A 754 5.78 -41.05 -27.44
C PRO A 754 5.44 -40.13 -28.64
N GLU A 755 4.35 -40.42 -29.36
CA GLU A 755 3.89 -39.67 -30.53
C GLU A 755 3.02 -38.44 -30.18
N GLY A 756 2.77 -38.19 -28.89
CA GLY A 756 1.96 -37.07 -28.43
C GLY A 756 0.45 -37.34 -28.38
N GLU A 757 0.01 -38.58 -28.59
CA GLU A 757 -1.41 -38.97 -28.44
C GLU A 757 -1.76 -39.17 -26.95
N VAL A 758 -2.84 -38.55 -26.49
CA VAL A 758 -3.36 -38.71 -25.12
C VAL A 758 -3.96 -40.10 -24.96
N LEU A 759 -3.34 -40.93 -24.12
CA LEU A 759 -3.74 -42.31 -23.84
C LEU A 759 -4.81 -42.41 -22.75
N GLU A 760 -4.67 -41.60 -21.70
CA GLU A 760 -5.56 -41.60 -20.54
C GLU A 760 -5.65 -40.19 -19.95
N THR A 761 -6.78 -39.82 -19.36
CA THR A 761 -6.92 -38.57 -18.62
C THR A 761 -7.80 -38.79 -17.40
N LYS A 762 -7.31 -38.41 -16.22
CA LYS A 762 -8.06 -38.35 -14.97
C LYS A 762 -8.26 -36.89 -14.59
N ASP A 763 -9.50 -36.46 -14.42
CA ASP A 763 -9.84 -35.12 -13.96
C ASP A 763 -10.28 -35.22 -12.49
N ARG A 764 -9.68 -34.42 -11.62
CA ARG A 764 -9.97 -34.47 -10.18
C ARG A 764 -11.42 -34.09 -9.88
N ASP A 765 -12.04 -33.30 -10.75
CA ASP A 765 -13.43 -32.85 -10.58
C ASP A 765 -14.45 -33.83 -11.22
N SER A 766 -13.98 -34.93 -11.84
CA SER A 766 -14.81 -36.04 -12.31
C SER A 766 -14.49 -37.34 -11.55
N GLU A 767 -15.46 -37.81 -10.75
CA GLU A 767 -15.47 -39.04 -9.91
C GLU A 767 -14.18 -39.83 -9.69
#